data_AF-A0A1M5K980-F1
#
_entry.id   AF-A0A1M5K980-F1
#
_cell.length_a   1.000
_cell.length_b   1.000
_cell.length_c   1.000
_cell.angle_alpha   90.00
_cell.angle_beta   90.00
_cell.angle_gamma   90.00
#
_symmetry.space_group_name_H-M   'P 1'
#
loop_
_entity.id
_entity.type
_entity.pdbx_description
1 polymer ?
#
loop_
_entity_poly.entity_id
_entity_poly.type
_entity_poly.pdbx_seq_one_letter_code
_entity_poly.pdbx_strand_id
1 'polypeptide(L)'
;MRSSLRIGALLFGSLLWATAIGWPKAGAETVLKSGYALTDQRCGEAPDAYPKLRIGLREGYCAGLVASEEDGLIFPRSIVQIPGHRQFVIADMGSWNPGQGRLLLLDPDAAQGKRISVLIDKLDFPFGLQVGPDGKVYASTSETIFRFDPLASNPKSTIETVVQKLPGRKVTLSDGSVVEESVHPLKPFVFDKTGRIFINVGAPTDSCFKPISKPCVAGEGPAPFAAIWLFTPPPGGIFPTLKPGDPNPVRDIYARGLRNSMALAVHPDFPADGFAFLQGENGRDLLDPLEPNEELNAIERGKHYGWPYCYDLSTPSPEFKPFLLADPRYRNFCANTARYRQPLSLLPPHAAPLAMFYYSGSKFAELHGKLIVGLHGYRPSGSRVIFYDVDAFGFPKTSPPPVRYRVSCAADPSRAFQTEQKPEVAAAPFTELVTEWHKVNGIRPRGAPVGMTVASDGAIWLVEDHNKTILRIDAAASQAPDALPCDVRSPQAIDELVKFVQGDSSQRQRLTTIRTGLIEKHCQSCHSGFGLKPGLSEKEKDETALRFLLSQDGWLFPGDSKSGRLHTRLYGIGADRVMPPDPPDGRELMAHEAGYKPLLAAADLFVDRMVPGKRMRIRPGRIDREFRDRAGHECGAIPSKMVVVVVDRHPKEKPSYRIYRPADLYLNGTCTDANGYYIEQNNLDPL
;
A
#
# COMPACT_ATOMS: atom_id res chain seq x y z
N MET A 1 77.89 -17.62 44.60
CA MET A 1 78.31 -16.71 43.51
C MET A 1 77.23 -15.65 43.39
N ARG A 2 77.32 -14.60 44.22
CA ARG A 2 77.76 -13.20 43.91
C ARG A 2 76.73 -12.48 43.01
N SER A 3 76.07 -11.40 43.40
CA SER A 3 76.23 -10.48 44.54
C SER A 3 75.11 -9.42 44.45
N SER A 4 74.31 -9.23 45.51
CA SER A 4 74.18 -7.97 46.31
C SER A 4 73.38 -6.84 45.63
N LEU A 5 72.56 -5.96 46.22
CA LEU A 5 72.32 -5.36 47.54
C LEU A 5 70.83 -4.89 47.53
N ARG A 6 69.99 -5.10 48.55
CA ARG A 6 69.82 -4.37 49.84
C ARG A 6 69.08 -3.00 49.76
N ILE A 7 68.05 -2.91 50.62
CA ILE A 7 67.47 -1.71 51.30
C ILE A 7 66.52 -0.87 50.43
N GLY A 8 65.33 -0.43 50.84
CA GLY A 8 64.60 -0.52 52.11
C GLY A 8 63.56 0.62 52.19
N ALA A 9 62.51 0.38 52.97
CA ALA A 9 61.58 1.32 53.63
C ALA A 9 60.63 2.20 52.79
N LEU A 10 59.35 1.77 52.81
CA LEU A 10 58.14 2.52 53.21
C LEU A 10 58.15 4.05 53.15
N LEU A 11 57.19 4.62 52.40
CA LEU A 11 56.45 5.83 52.80
C LEU A 11 55.09 5.89 52.08
N PHE A 12 54.11 6.40 52.83
CA PHE A 12 52.68 6.52 52.55
C PHE A 12 52.35 7.26 51.24
N GLY A 13 51.33 6.78 50.53
CA GLY A 13 50.68 7.48 49.41
C GLY A 13 49.20 7.09 49.30
N SER A 14 48.32 8.02 49.64
CA SER A 14 46.86 7.98 49.58
C SER A 14 46.31 7.47 48.23
N LEU A 15 45.55 6.36 48.24
CA LEU A 15 44.73 5.95 47.10
C LEU A 15 43.41 6.72 47.09
N LEU A 16 43.33 7.71 46.22
CA LEU A 16 42.06 8.26 45.72
C LEU A 16 41.34 7.16 44.92
N TRP A 17 40.23 6.66 45.46
CA TRP A 17 39.25 5.89 44.69
C TRP A 17 38.54 6.82 43.71
N ALA A 18 39.04 6.92 42.48
CA ALA A 18 38.29 7.47 41.38
C ALA A 18 37.30 6.38 40.90
N THR A 19 36.06 6.44 41.40
CA THR A 19 34.94 5.74 40.78
C THR A 19 34.71 6.37 39.41
N ALA A 20 35.20 5.71 38.36
CA ALA A 20 34.84 6.03 36.99
C ALA A 20 33.35 5.68 36.81
N ILE A 21 32.49 6.67 37.07
CA ILE A 21 31.10 6.68 36.61
C ILE A 21 31.20 6.75 35.09
N GLY A 22 31.12 5.59 34.44
CA GLY A 22 31.04 5.51 32.99
C GLY A 22 29.81 6.28 32.54
N TRP A 23 30.01 7.41 31.88
CA TRP A 23 28.96 8.06 31.12
C TRP A 23 28.44 7.08 30.07
N PRO A 24 27.11 6.95 29.87
CA PRO A 24 26.58 6.17 28.78
C PRO A 24 27.16 6.74 27.48
N LYS A 25 27.76 5.85 26.67
CA LYS A 25 28.21 6.22 25.32
C LYS A 25 27.02 6.82 24.57
N ALA A 26 27.31 7.91 23.83
CA ALA A 26 26.40 8.55 22.90
C ALA A 26 25.60 7.51 22.09
N GLY A 27 24.30 7.75 21.95
CA GLY A 27 23.32 6.80 21.42
C GLY A 27 23.74 6.20 20.09
N ALA A 28 23.56 4.88 19.96
CA ALA A 28 23.71 4.21 18.68
C ALA A 28 22.74 4.84 17.68
N GLU A 29 23.26 5.30 16.55
CA GLU A 29 22.49 5.88 15.46
C GLU A 29 21.48 4.82 14.97
N THR A 30 20.19 5.16 14.99
CA THR A 30 19.12 4.25 14.54
C THR A 30 19.32 3.95 13.06
N VAL A 31 19.70 2.70 12.73
CA VAL A 31 19.87 2.28 11.34
C VAL A 31 18.49 2.18 10.68
N LEU A 32 18.27 2.99 9.64
CA LEU A 32 17.09 2.92 8.79
C LEU A 32 17.38 2.09 7.54
N LYS A 33 16.49 1.16 7.21
CA LYS A 33 16.50 0.38 5.96
C LYS A 33 15.12 0.43 5.32
N SER A 34 15.01 0.95 4.09
CA SER A 34 13.70 1.19 3.46
C SER A 34 12.70 1.95 4.36
N GLY A 35 13.20 2.87 5.20
CA GLY A 35 12.41 3.63 6.17
C GLY A 35 12.03 2.89 7.47
N TYR A 36 12.41 1.62 7.63
CA TYR A 36 12.24 0.88 8.87
C TYR A 36 13.42 1.09 9.82
N ALA A 37 13.14 1.50 11.04
CA ALA A 37 14.12 1.58 12.12
C ALA A 37 14.44 0.19 12.66
N LEU A 38 15.71 -0.18 12.59
CA LEU A 38 16.18 -1.48 13.05
C LEU A 38 16.72 -1.38 14.48
N THR A 39 16.53 -2.47 15.22
CA THR A 39 17.09 -2.68 16.56
C THR A 39 17.83 -4.02 16.57
N ASP A 40 18.48 -4.36 17.69
CA ASP A 40 19.13 -5.66 17.86
C ASP A 40 18.12 -6.84 18.01
N GLN A 41 16.82 -6.54 18.13
CA GLN A 41 15.80 -7.58 18.23
C GLN A 41 15.68 -8.36 16.92
N ARG A 42 15.45 -9.67 17.04
CA ARG A 42 15.26 -10.58 15.91
C ARG A 42 13.86 -11.20 15.91
N CYS A 43 13.38 -11.53 14.72
CA CYS A 43 12.15 -12.28 14.48
C CYS A 43 12.51 -13.61 13.81
N GLY A 44 11.94 -14.70 14.31
CA GLY A 44 12.31 -16.07 13.93
C GLY A 44 13.50 -16.60 14.74
N GLU A 45 13.87 -17.84 14.44
CA GLU A 45 14.98 -18.57 15.06
C GLU A 45 16.11 -18.79 14.05
N ALA A 46 17.35 -18.92 14.53
CA ALA A 46 18.47 -19.20 13.65
C ALA A 46 18.25 -20.51 12.86
N PRO A 47 18.60 -20.56 11.56
CA PRO A 47 19.32 -19.54 10.78
C PRO A 47 18.42 -18.40 10.23
N ASP A 48 17.10 -18.54 10.32
CA ASP A 48 16.11 -17.65 9.71
C ASP A 48 15.66 -16.50 10.66
N ALA A 49 16.61 -15.98 11.44
CA ALA A 49 16.37 -14.88 12.37
C ALA A 49 16.74 -13.53 11.74
N TYR A 50 15.73 -12.71 11.42
CA TYR A 50 15.89 -11.42 10.74
C TYR A 50 15.67 -10.23 11.69
N PRO A 51 16.21 -9.02 11.41
CA PRO A 51 15.91 -7.83 12.20
C PRO A 51 14.40 -7.64 12.38
N LYS A 52 13.94 -7.64 13.63
CA LYS A 52 12.51 -7.55 13.96
C LYS A 52 12.01 -6.15 13.64
N LEU A 53 10.98 -6.08 12.82
CA LEU A 53 10.29 -4.85 12.52
C LEU A 53 9.28 -4.52 13.61
N ARG A 54 9.19 -3.23 13.92
CA ARG A 54 8.14 -2.69 14.79
C ARG A 54 6.89 -2.46 13.96
N ILE A 55 6.23 -3.52 13.49
CA ILE A 55 4.92 -3.47 12.80
C ILE A 55 3.88 -4.09 13.75
N GLY A 56 2.62 -3.65 13.69
CA GLY A 56 1.55 -4.31 14.43
C GLY A 56 1.30 -5.71 13.86
N LEU A 57 1.36 -6.73 14.70
CA LEU A 57 0.98 -8.09 14.34
C LEU A 57 0.09 -8.67 15.41
N ARG A 58 -0.72 -9.66 15.02
CA ARG A 58 -1.46 -10.49 15.96
C ARG A 58 -0.49 -11.10 16.98
N GLU A 59 -0.95 -11.24 18.22
CA GLU A 59 -0.20 -11.91 19.28
C GLU A 59 0.31 -13.28 18.81
N GLY A 60 1.56 -13.60 19.17
CA GLY A 60 2.25 -14.83 18.73
C GLY A 60 3.02 -14.69 17.40
N TYR A 61 2.98 -13.53 16.75
CA TYR A 61 3.67 -13.29 15.49
C TYR A 61 4.69 -12.15 15.57
N CYS A 62 5.69 -12.20 14.71
CA CYS A 62 6.59 -11.08 14.42
C CYS A 62 6.83 -10.98 12.91
N ALA A 63 7.35 -9.83 12.46
CA ALA A 63 7.86 -9.66 11.10
C ALA A 63 9.35 -9.32 11.15
N GLY A 64 10.14 -9.98 10.31
CA GLY A 64 11.56 -9.75 10.12
C GLY A 64 11.87 -9.17 8.75
N LEU A 65 12.80 -8.21 8.67
CA LEU A 65 13.27 -7.62 7.41
C LEU A 65 14.32 -8.52 6.76
N VAL A 66 13.96 -9.19 5.66
CA VAL A 66 14.86 -10.11 4.96
C VAL A 66 15.76 -9.38 3.98
N ALA A 67 15.19 -8.47 3.20
CA ALA A 67 15.90 -7.64 2.22
C ALA A 67 15.21 -6.27 2.10
N SER A 68 15.98 -5.26 1.70
CA SER A 68 15.52 -3.88 1.53
C SER A 68 15.99 -3.27 0.20
N GLU A 69 15.72 -1.98 -0.01
CA GLU A 69 16.17 -1.24 -1.21
C GLU A 69 17.67 -1.39 -1.43
N GLU A 70 18.45 -1.40 -0.34
CA GLU A 70 19.90 -1.51 -0.36
C GLU A 70 20.41 -2.88 -0.84
N ASP A 71 19.55 -3.90 -0.88
CA ASP A 71 19.85 -5.20 -1.52
C ASP A 71 19.56 -5.18 -3.04
N GLY A 72 19.12 -4.05 -3.60
CA GLY A 72 18.90 -3.86 -5.04
C GLY A 72 17.47 -4.09 -5.52
N LEU A 73 16.50 -4.15 -4.60
CA LEU A 73 15.07 -4.19 -4.91
C LEU A 73 14.61 -2.84 -5.48
N ILE A 74 13.87 -2.86 -6.58
CA ILE A 74 13.37 -1.63 -7.21
C ILE A 74 11.85 -1.56 -7.13
N PHE A 75 11.16 -2.59 -7.59
CA PHE A 75 9.70 -2.65 -7.58
C PHE A 75 9.19 -4.10 -7.48
N PRO A 76 9.45 -4.80 -6.36
CA PRO A 76 9.11 -6.21 -6.19
C PRO A 76 7.59 -6.43 -6.18
N ARG A 77 7.13 -7.47 -6.87
CA ARG A 77 5.71 -7.75 -7.08
C ARG A 77 5.28 -9.10 -6.53
N SER A 78 6.03 -10.17 -6.83
CA SER A 78 5.71 -11.52 -6.36
C SER A 78 6.94 -12.27 -5.90
N ILE A 79 6.74 -13.26 -5.02
CA ILE A 79 7.80 -14.12 -4.48
C ILE A 79 7.30 -15.56 -4.42
N VAL A 80 8.17 -16.52 -4.72
CA VAL A 80 7.91 -17.95 -4.59
C VAL A 80 9.18 -18.67 -4.15
N GLN A 81 9.06 -19.68 -3.30
CA GLN A 81 10.20 -20.52 -2.96
C GLN A 81 10.47 -21.54 -4.07
N ILE A 82 11.74 -21.79 -4.35
CA ILE A 82 12.14 -22.85 -5.29
C ILE A 82 11.91 -24.21 -4.60
N PRO A 83 11.14 -25.14 -5.21
CA PRO A 83 10.82 -26.42 -4.58
C PRO A 83 12.06 -27.21 -4.15
N GLY A 84 12.10 -27.68 -2.90
CA GLY A 84 13.23 -28.45 -2.36
C GLY A 84 14.48 -27.62 -2.03
N HIS A 85 14.41 -26.30 -2.16
CA HIS A 85 15.55 -25.38 -1.97
C HIS A 85 15.18 -24.25 -1.01
N ARG A 86 16.18 -23.63 -0.37
CA ARG A 86 15.97 -22.46 0.52
C ARG A 86 15.85 -21.15 -0.25
N GLN A 87 16.30 -21.11 -1.51
CA GLN A 87 16.24 -19.92 -2.34
C GLN A 87 14.82 -19.62 -2.85
N PHE A 88 14.58 -18.34 -3.12
CA PHE A 88 13.32 -17.82 -3.66
C PHE A 88 13.55 -17.14 -5.00
N VAL A 89 12.51 -17.12 -5.84
CA VAL A 89 12.45 -16.24 -7.02
C VAL A 89 11.55 -15.06 -6.69
N ILE A 90 11.94 -13.87 -7.14
CA ILE A 90 11.17 -12.64 -7.01
C ILE A 90 10.93 -12.06 -8.41
N ALA A 91 9.68 -11.69 -8.70
CA ALA A 91 9.36 -10.83 -9.84
C ALA A 91 9.53 -9.37 -9.40
N ASP A 92 10.53 -8.68 -9.94
CA ASP A 92 10.76 -7.25 -9.74
C ASP A 92 10.44 -6.50 -11.03
N MET A 93 9.39 -5.67 -10.98
CA MET A 93 8.90 -5.00 -12.18
C MET A 93 9.84 -3.89 -12.67
N GLY A 94 10.72 -3.38 -11.80
CA GLY A 94 11.61 -2.25 -12.08
C GLY A 94 10.87 -0.91 -12.22
N SER A 95 9.93 -0.80 -13.17
CA SER A 95 9.09 0.39 -13.35
C SER A 95 7.87 0.08 -14.22
N TRP A 96 7.02 1.09 -14.42
CA TRP A 96 5.96 1.05 -15.44
C TRP A 96 6.48 1.34 -16.87
N ASN A 97 7.78 1.18 -17.14
CA ASN A 97 8.34 1.22 -18.49
C ASN A 97 8.66 -0.19 -19.02
N PRO A 98 8.46 -0.45 -20.32
CA PRO A 98 8.86 -1.71 -20.95
C PRO A 98 10.34 -2.02 -20.76
N GLY A 99 10.68 -3.31 -20.69
CA GLY A 99 12.05 -3.82 -20.64
C GLY A 99 12.84 -3.46 -19.37
N GLN A 100 12.18 -2.99 -18.31
CA GLN A 100 12.83 -2.67 -17.03
C GLN A 100 12.68 -3.79 -15.99
N GLY A 101 11.83 -4.78 -16.25
CA GLY A 101 11.55 -5.88 -15.33
C GLY A 101 12.66 -6.91 -15.25
N ARG A 102 12.72 -7.58 -14.10
CA ARG A 102 13.72 -8.59 -13.74
C ARG A 102 13.07 -9.75 -12.98
N LEU A 103 13.64 -10.94 -13.12
CA LEU A 103 13.49 -12.00 -12.11
C LEU A 103 14.78 -12.05 -11.30
N LEU A 104 14.63 -12.11 -9.98
CA LEU A 104 15.74 -12.12 -9.03
C LEU A 104 15.75 -13.44 -8.26
N LEU A 105 16.93 -13.93 -7.95
CA LEU A 105 17.14 -14.98 -6.95
C LEU A 105 17.36 -14.31 -5.61
N LEU A 106 16.69 -14.80 -4.58
CA LEU A 106 17.00 -14.50 -3.19
C LEU A 106 17.58 -15.76 -2.53
N ASP A 107 18.81 -15.65 -2.06
CA ASP A 107 19.46 -16.65 -1.23
C ASP A 107 19.43 -16.18 0.25
N PRO A 108 18.59 -16.78 1.11
CA PRO A 108 18.50 -16.37 2.51
C PRO A 108 19.78 -16.67 3.30
N ASP A 109 20.59 -17.63 2.84
CA ASP A 109 21.81 -18.08 3.53
C ASP A 109 23.02 -17.21 3.17
N ALA A 110 22.92 -16.41 2.11
CA ALA A 110 23.93 -15.42 1.76
C ALA A 110 24.01 -14.27 2.78
N ALA A 111 25.19 -13.65 2.85
CA ALA A 111 25.43 -12.49 3.70
C ALA A 111 24.49 -11.33 3.34
N GLN A 112 24.07 -10.55 4.34
CA GLN A 112 23.26 -9.35 4.15
C GLN A 112 23.92 -8.40 3.12
N GLY A 113 23.14 -7.79 2.23
CA GLY A 113 23.65 -7.00 1.11
C GLY A 113 24.09 -7.83 -0.11
N LYS A 114 24.13 -9.17 0.00
CA LYS A 114 24.53 -10.09 -1.08
C LYS A 114 23.50 -11.18 -1.35
N ARG A 115 22.30 -11.04 -0.79
CA ARG A 115 21.25 -12.07 -0.89
C ARG A 115 20.55 -12.11 -2.25
N ILE A 116 20.67 -11.04 -3.02
CA ILE A 116 19.92 -10.89 -4.27
C ILE A 116 20.86 -10.92 -5.47
N SER A 117 20.51 -11.74 -6.47
CA SER A 117 21.16 -11.76 -7.78
C SER A 117 20.15 -11.76 -8.91
N VAL A 118 20.48 -11.16 -10.06
CA VAL A 118 19.58 -11.12 -11.23
C VAL A 118 19.63 -12.47 -11.97
N LEU A 119 18.47 -13.09 -12.18
CA LEU A 119 18.30 -14.32 -12.97
C LEU A 119 18.03 -14.01 -14.43
N ILE A 120 17.07 -13.11 -14.67
CA ILE A 120 16.60 -12.71 -16.00
C ILE A 120 16.33 -11.21 -15.96
N ASP A 121 16.75 -10.49 -16.99
CA ASP A 121 16.56 -9.05 -17.14
C ASP A 121 15.75 -8.71 -18.40
N LYS A 122 15.37 -7.44 -18.53
CA LYS A 122 14.69 -6.87 -19.70
C LYS A 122 13.33 -7.51 -19.98
N LEU A 123 12.62 -7.85 -18.92
CA LEU A 123 11.25 -8.37 -19.00
C LEU A 123 10.24 -7.23 -19.01
N ASP A 124 9.17 -7.41 -19.77
CA ASP A 124 8.03 -6.52 -19.75
C ASP A 124 7.09 -6.86 -18.61
N PHE A 125 7.00 -5.95 -17.63
CA PHE A 125 6.02 -5.96 -16.55
C PHE A 125 5.86 -7.32 -15.83
N PRO A 126 6.95 -7.96 -15.34
CA PRO A 126 6.84 -9.24 -14.66
C PRO A 126 6.00 -9.10 -13.37
N PHE A 127 5.05 -10.02 -13.19
CA PHE A 127 4.17 -10.01 -12.02
C PHE A 127 3.85 -11.42 -11.53
N GLY A 128 3.16 -12.24 -12.33
CA GLY A 128 2.74 -13.58 -11.93
C GLY A 128 3.94 -14.47 -11.71
N LEU A 129 3.94 -15.21 -10.60
CA LEU A 129 5.01 -16.13 -10.23
C LEU A 129 4.42 -17.31 -9.45
N GLN A 130 4.62 -18.53 -9.93
CA GLN A 130 4.05 -19.75 -9.33
C GLN A 130 4.99 -20.94 -9.50
N VAL A 131 4.90 -21.93 -8.61
CA VAL A 131 5.44 -23.27 -8.89
C VAL A 131 4.39 -24.05 -9.69
N GLY A 132 4.80 -24.58 -10.83
CA GLY A 132 3.92 -25.40 -11.68
C GLY A 132 3.81 -26.85 -11.20
N PRO A 133 2.88 -27.63 -11.79
CA PRO A 133 2.69 -29.04 -11.49
C PRO A 133 3.89 -29.93 -11.85
N ASP A 134 4.83 -29.44 -12.67
CA ASP A 134 6.10 -30.10 -12.99
C ASP A 134 7.24 -29.74 -12.01
N GLY A 135 6.96 -28.95 -10.97
CA GLY A 135 7.94 -28.48 -10.00
C GLY A 135 8.84 -27.35 -10.50
N LYS A 136 8.64 -26.82 -11.71
CA LYS A 136 9.40 -25.66 -12.23
C LYS A 136 8.78 -24.34 -11.78
N VAL A 137 9.57 -23.27 -11.82
CA VAL A 137 9.09 -21.90 -11.58
C VAL A 137 8.52 -21.32 -12.87
N TYR A 138 7.27 -20.88 -12.81
CA TYR A 138 6.57 -20.18 -13.88
C TYR A 138 6.51 -18.69 -13.57
N ALA A 139 6.77 -17.86 -14.57
CA ALA A 139 6.69 -16.41 -14.48
C ALA A 139 5.84 -15.85 -15.63
N SER A 140 5.19 -14.71 -15.39
CA SER A 140 4.49 -13.95 -16.42
C SER A 140 5.27 -12.71 -16.84
N THR A 141 5.13 -12.32 -18.10
CA THR A 141 5.26 -10.92 -18.55
C THR A 141 3.86 -10.33 -18.73
N SER A 142 3.72 -9.17 -19.38
CA SER A 142 2.41 -8.69 -19.84
C SER A 142 1.79 -9.56 -20.94
N GLU A 143 2.58 -10.30 -21.72
CA GLU A 143 2.13 -11.00 -22.93
C GLU A 143 2.41 -12.50 -22.96
N THR A 144 3.17 -13.02 -22.01
CA THR A 144 3.59 -14.42 -21.98
C THR A 144 3.53 -15.01 -20.58
N ILE A 145 3.37 -16.33 -20.52
CA ILE A 145 3.74 -17.15 -19.36
C ILE A 145 4.80 -18.12 -19.84
N PHE A 146 5.89 -18.22 -19.08
CA PHE A 146 7.00 -19.12 -19.34
C PHE A 146 7.45 -19.79 -18.05
N ARG A 147 8.14 -20.91 -18.16
CA ARG A 147 8.84 -21.56 -17.04
C ARG A 147 10.34 -21.59 -17.31
N PHE A 148 11.13 -21.70 -16.26
CA PHE A 148 12.59 -21.74 -16.38
C PHE A 148 13.21 -22.45 -15.17
N ASP A 149 14.48 -22.79 -15.26
CA ASP A 149 15.28 -23.29 -14.14
C ASP A 149 16.04 -22.13 -13.50
N PRO A 150 15.66 -21.68 -12.29
CA PRO A 150 16.31 -20.57 -11.61
C PRO A 150 17.71 -20.92 -11.07
N LEU A 151 18.06 -22.22 -10.94
CA LEU A 151 19.33 -22.66 -10.39
C LEU A 151 20.33 -23.11 -11.47
N ALA A 152 19.92 -23.10 -12.74
CA ALA A 152 20.83 -23.33 -13.85
C ALA A 152 21.96 -22.29 -13.87
N SER A 153 23.13 -22.68 -14.38
CA SER A 153 24.27 -21.74 -14.55
C SER A 153 23.93 -20.55 -15.46
N ASN A 154 22.97 -20.73 -16.38
CA ASN A 154 22.39 -19.68 -17.19
C ASN A 154 20.86 -19.84 -17.23
N PRO A 155 20.11 -19.25 -16.28
CA PRO A 155 18.66 -19.37 -16.20
C PRO A 155 17.95 -18.90 -17.49
N LYS A 156 18.49 -17.86 -18.14
CA LYS A 156 17.94 -17.29 -19.37
C LYS A 156 17.93 -18.29 -20.55
N SER A 157 18.89 -19.22 -20.61
CA SER A 157 18.90 -20.25 -21.65
C SER A 157 17.90 -21.39 -21.41
N THR A 158 17.23 -21.41 -20.25
CA THR A 158 16.26 -22.46 -19.87
C THR A 158 14.80 -22.02 -20.01
N ILE A 159 14.56 -20.82 -20.55
CA ILE A 159 13.22 -20.27 -20.73
C ILE A 159 12.42 -21.14 -21.71
N GLU A 160 11.28 -21.63 -21.24
CA GLU A 160 10.30 -22.39 -22.00
C GLU A 160 8.95 -21.66 -21.95
N THR A 161 8.57 -21.00 -23.05
CA THR A 161 7.26 -20.33 -23.16
C THR A 161 6.14 -21.38 -23.20
N VAL A 162 5.07 -21.18 -22.42
CA VAL A 162 3.91 -22.11 -22.36
C VAL A 162 2.60 -21.44 -22.80
N VAL A 163 2.53 -20.10 -22.69
CA VAL A 163 1.43 -19.29 -23.22
C VAL A 163 2.05 -18.02 -23.83
N GLN A 164 1.65 -17.67 -25.04
CA GLN A 164 2.17 -16.50 -25.78
C GLN A 164 1.04 -15.60 -26.29
N LYS A 165 1.38 -14.36 -26.68
CA LYS A 165 0.42 -13.41 -27.28
C LYS A 165 -0.81 -13.13 -26.40
N LEU A 166 -0.63 -13.07 -25.08
CA LEU A 166 -1.65 -12.54 -24.19
C LEU A 166 -1.81 -11.03 -24.43
N PRO A 167 -3.00 -10.44 -24.16
CA PRO A 167 -3.20 -9.01 -24.35
C PRO A 167 -2.27 -8.19 -23.45
N GLY A 168 -1.34 -7.46 -24.06
CA GLY A 168 -0.35 -6.62 -23.39
C GLY A 168 -0.89 -5.25 -22.98
N ARG A 169 -0.02 -4.23 -23.04
CA ARG A 169 -0.39 -2.84 -22.70
C ARG A 169 -1.13 -2.15 -23.85
N LYS A 170 -0.67 -2.32 -25.09
CA LYS A 170 -1.41 -1.88 -26.27
C LYS A 170 -2.32 -3.00 -26.75
N VAL A 171 -3.63 -2.74 -26.84
CA VAL A 171 -4.61 -3.79 -27.18
C VAL A 171 -5.60 -3.32 -28.24
N THR A 172 -5.99 -4.24 -29.12
CA THR A 172 -7.07 -4.04 -30.08
C THR A 172 -8.31 -4.79 -29.60
N LEU A 173 -9.43 -4.07 -29.47
CA LEU A 173 -10.71 -4.62 -29.04
C LEU A 173 -11.42 -5.32 -30.21
N SER A 174 -12.50 -6.06 -29.92
CA SER A 174 -13.21 -6.85 -30.91
C SER A 174 -13.90 -6.04 -32.01
N ASP A 175 -14.13 -4.74 -31.79
CA ASP A 175 -14.67 -3.81 -32.81
C ASP A 175 -13.57 -3.11 -33.64
N GLY A 176 -12.31 -3.46 -33.41
CA GLY A 176 -11.16 -2.85 -34.08
C GLY A 176 -10.63 -1.57 -33.42
N SER A 177 -11.28 -1.06 -32.37
CA SER A 177 -10.76 0.08 -31.60
C SER A 177 -9.47 -0.31 -30.87
N VAL A 178 -8.56 0.65 -30.72
CA VAL A 178 -7.24 0.44 -30.10
C VAL A 178 -7.16 1.20 -28.80
N VAL A 179 -6.69 0.51 -27.77
CA VAL A 179 -6.28 1.09 -26.49
C VAL A 179 -4.76 1.13 -26.49
N GLU A 180 -4.19 2.33 -26.56
CA GLU A 180 -2.74 2.52 -26.58
C GLU A 180 -2.10 2.10 -25.25
N GLU A 181 -2.76 2.41 -24.14
CA GLU A 181 -2.29 2.05 -22.80
C GLU A 181 -3.40 1.47 -21.93
N SER A 182 -3.45 0.14 -21.86
CA SER A 182 -4.25 -0.61 -20.91
C SER A 182 -3.80 -0.30 -19.49
N VAL A 183 -4.76 0.04 -18.63
CA VAL A 183 -4.50 0.34 -17.22
C VAL A 183 -4.24 -0.90 -16.36
N HIS A 184 -4.59 -2.11 -16.84
CA HIS A 184 -4.37 -3.38 -16.13
C HIS A 184 -3.65 -4.44 -17.00
N PRO A 185 -2.37 -4.24 -17.34
CA PRO A 185 -1.64 -5.14 -18.24
C PRO A 185 -1.05 -6.38 -17.55
N LEU A 186 -1.03 -6.43 -16.21
CA LEU A 186 -0.36 -7.48 -15.44
C LEU A 186 -1.10 -8.81 -15.51
N LYS A 187 -0.36 -9.92 -15.43
CA LYS A 187 -0.87 -11.30 -15.62
C LYS A 187 -0.62 -12.20 -14.40
N PRO A 188 -1.23 -11.93 -13.23
CA PRO A 188 -1.32 -12.96 -12.21
C PRO A 188 -2.03 -14.20 -12.76
N PHE A 189 -1.57 -15.35 -12.32
CA PHE A 189 -2.15 -16.64 -12.69
C PHE A 189 -2.00 -17.65 -11.55
N VAL A 190 -2.86 -18.66 -11.59
CA VAL A 190 -2.87 -19.79 -10.64
C VAL A 190 -3.08 -21.09 -11.39
N PHE A 191 -2.60 -22.18 -10.81
CA PHE A 191 -2.88 -23.54 -11.26
C PHE A 191 -4.02 -24.14 -10.44
N ASP A 192 -4.76 -25.05 -11.05
CA ASP A 192 -5.51 -26.05 -10.28
C ASP A 192 -4.77 -27.39 -10.19
N LYS A 193 -5.33 -28.35 -9.45
CA LYS A 193 -4.72 -29.67 -9.25
C LYS A 193 -4.63 -30.52 -10.52
N THR A 194 -5.30 -30.12 -11.61
CA THR A 194 -5.22 -30.79 -12.92
C THR A 194 -4.17 -30.17 -13.84
N GLY A 195 -3.49 -29.13 -13.36
CA GLY A 195 -2.49 -28.38 -14.11
C GLY A 195 -3.07 -27.32 -15.05
N ARG A 196 -4.36 -27.01 -14.98
CA ARG A 196 -4.94 -25.90 -15.78
C ARG A 196 -4.46 -24.56 -15.26
N ILE A 197 -4.22 -23.59 -16.16
CA ILE A 197 -3.83 -22.22 -15.79
C ILE A 197 -5.03 -21.29 -15.93
N PHE A 198 -5.30 -20.51 -14.87
CA PHE A 198 -6.26 -19.43 -14.86
C PHE A 198 -5.52 -18.10 -14.81
N ILE A 199 -5.73 -17.24 -15.81
CA ILE A 199 -4.98 -15.99 -16.01
C ILE A 199 -5.92 -14.80 -15.89
N ASN A 200 -5.55 -13.80 -15.09
CA ASN A 200 -6.19 -12.49 -15.11
C ASN A 200 -5.94 -11.80 -16.45
N VAL A 201 -7.01 -11.38 -17.13
CA VAL A 201 -6.96 -10.43 -18.24
C VAL A 201 -7.76 -9.21 -17.82
N GLY A 202 -7.08 -8.27 -17.14
CA GLY A 202 -7.68 -7.08 -16.56
C GLY A 202 -8.31 -6.14 -17.59
N ALA A 203 -9.24 -5.32 -17.14
CA ALA A 203 -9.93 -4.33 -17.95
C ALA A 203 -8.93 -3.31 -18.53
N PRO A 204 -9.02 -2.95 -19.82
CA PRO A 204 -8.12 -1.98 -20.43
C PRO A 204 -8.42 -0.54 -20.00
N THR A 205 -9.53 -0.32 -19.30
CA THR A 205 -9.96 0.99 -18.77
C THR A 205 -10.63 0.82 -17.42
N ASP A 206 -10.86 1.93 -16.72
CA ASP A 206 -11.56 1.91 -15.44
C ASP A 206 -13.06 1.55 -15.58
N SER A 207 -13.80 2.24 -16.47
CA SER A 207 -15.27 2.17 -16.56
C SER A 207 -15.78 1.95 -18.01
N CYS A 208 -14.96 1.34 -18.88
CA CYS A 208 -15.23 1.14 -20.32
C CYS A 208 -15.30 2.43 -21.17
N PHE A 209 -15.03 2.32 -22.47
CA PHE A 209 -15.04 3.46 -23.40
C PHE A 209 -16.46 3.94 -23.75
N LYS A 210 -16.58 5.23 -24.09
CA LYS A 210 -17.79 5.80 -24.69
C LYS A 210 -17.91 5.37 -26.16
N PRO A 211 -19.14 5.17 -26.68
CA PRO A 211 -20.40 5.49 -26.02
C PRO A 211 -20.93 4.35 -25.14
N ILE A 212 -21.28 4.70 -23.90
CA ILE A 212 -21.92 3.84 -22.88
C ILE A 212 -23.36 3.45 -23.21
N SER A 213 -23.84 3.75 -24.43
CA SER A 213 -25.17 3.38 -24.94
C SER A 213 -25.22 1.99 -25.58
N LYS A 214 -24.09 1.27 -25.60
CA LYS A 214 -23.95 -0.08 -26.12
C LYS A 214 -23.24 -0.97 -25.09
N PRO A 215 -23.33 -2.31 -25.21
CA PRO A 215 -22.53 -3.22 -24.40
C PRO A 215 -21.05 -2.88 -24.48
N CYS A 216 -20.33 -3.04 -23.37
CA CYS A 216 -18.93 -2.72 -23.31
C CYS A 216 -18.11 -3.66 -24.19
N VAL A 217 -17.53 -3.15 -25.27
CA VAL A 217 -16.74 -3.97 -26.21
C VAL A 217 -15.57 -4.66 -25.52
N ALA A 218 -14.93 -3.99 -24.56
CA ALA A 218 -13.80 -4.57 -23.82
C ALA A 218 -14.21 -5.74 -22.92
N GLY A 219 -15.41 -5.73 -22.32
CA GLY A 219 -15.86 -6.77 -21.38
C GLY A 219 -16.71 -7.87 -22.02
N GLU A 220 -17.03 -7.76 -23.30
CA GLU A 220 -17.98 -8.63 -24.00
C GLU A 220 -17.35 -9.34 -25.21
N GLY A 221 -18.06 -10.30 -25.78
CA GLY A 221 -17.64 -11.00 -27.00
C GLY A 221 -16.74 -12.23 -26.75
N PRO A 222 -16.03 -12.71 -27.79
CA PRO A 222 -15.29 -13.99 -27.76
C PRO A 222 -13.91 -13.92 -27.08
N ALA A 223 -13.42 -12.73 -26.77
CA ALA A 223 -12.14 -12.51 -26.08
C ALA A 223 -12.25 -11.31 -25.12
N PRO A 224 -13.17 -11.37 -24.13
CA PRO A 224 -13.38 -10.27 -23.21
C PRO A 224 -12.14 -10.06 -22.34
N PHE A 225 -11.82 -8.81 -22.09
CA PHE A 225 -11.06 -8.36 -20.94
C PHE A 225 -11.96 -8.33 -19.70
N ALA A 226 -11.42 -7.88 -18.57
CA ALA A 226 -12.08 -7.98 -17.27
C ALA A 226 -12.53 -9.43 -17.02
N ALA A 227 -11.62 -10.38 -17.23
CA ALA A 227 -11.95 -11.79 -17.32
C ALA A 227 -10.84 -12.67 -16.79
N ILE A 228 -11.22 -13.89 -16.42
CA ILE A 228 -10.29 -14.99 -16.15
C ILE A 228 -10.29 -15.89 -17.38
N TRP A 229 -9.14 -15.95 -18.06
CA TRP A 229 -8.94 -16.86 -19.19
C TRP A 229 -8.38 -18.18 -18.66
N LEU A 230 -8.92 -19.29 -19.16
CA LEU A 230 -8.49 -20.65 -18.82
C LEU A 230 -7.68 -21.22 -19.97
N PHE A 231 -6.49 -21.74 -19.69
CA PHE A 231 -5.71 -22.56 -20.61
C PHE A 231 -5.65 -23.98 -20.07
N THR A 232 -5.93 -24.96 -20.93
CA THR A 232 -5.95 -26.38 -20.56
C THR A 232 -4.74 -27.12 -21.14
N PRO A 233 -3.92 -27.79 -20.30
CA PRO A 233 -2.81 -28.60 -20.79
C PRO A 233 -3.32 -29.89 -21.45
N PRO A 234 -2.49 -30.57 -22.25
CA PRO A 234 -2.77 -31.94 -22.68
C PRO A 234 -2.87 -32.92 -21.50
N PRO A 235 -3.36 -34.16 -21.72
CA PRO A 235 -3.35 -35.21 -20.70
C PRO A 235 -1.97 -35.35 -20.04
N GLY A 236 -1.95 -35.37 -18.71
CA GLY A 236 -0.72 -35.32 -17.90
C GLY A 236 -0.51 -33.98 -17.18
N GLY A 237 -1.30 -32.94 -17.48
CA GLY A 237 -1.34 -31.71 -16.69
C GLY A 237 -0.13 -30.78 -16.89
N ILE A 238 0.77 -31.11 -17.83
CA ILE A 238 1.98 -30.35 -18.10
C ILE A 238 1.85 -29.67 -19.47
N PHE A 239 2.08 -28.36 -19.52
CA PHE A 239 2.07 -27.61 -20.77
C PHE A 239 3.29 -27.93 -21.64
N PRO A 240 3.11 -28.04 -22.97
CA PRO A 240 4.21 -28.12 -23.91
C PRO A 240 4.95 -26.77 -24.00
N THR A 241 6.22 -26.84 -24.34
CA THR A 241 7.01 -25.66 -24.72
C THR A 241 6.60 -25.19 -26.12
N LEU A 242 6.29 -23.91 -26.25
CA LEU A 242 5.90 -23.26 -27.50
C LEU A 242 7.11 -22.61 -28.18
N LYS A 243 7.16 -22.74 -29.51
CA LYS A 243 8.00 -21.92 -30.39
C LYS A 243 7.23 -20.69 -30.87
N PRO A 244 7.93 -19.63 -31.32
CA PRO A 244 7.27 -18.49 -31.95
C PRO A 244 6.42 -18.95 -33.14
N GLY A 245 5.12 -18.63 -33.09
CA GLY A 245 4.15 -19.01 -34.13
C GLY A 245 3.28 -20.22 -33.80
N ASP A 246 3.68 -21.04 -32.82
CA ASP A 246 2.86 -22.18 -32.38
C ASP A 246 1.49 -21.69 -31.85
N PRO A 247 0.41 -22.46 -32.06
CA PRO A 247 -0.87 -22.15 -31.44
C PRO A 247 -0.73 -22.27 -29.92
N ASN A 248 -1.43 -21.39 -29.20
CA ASN A 248 -1.56 -21.57 -27.76
C ASN A 248 -2.33 -22.88 -27.44
N PRO A 249 -2.14 -23.42 -26.23
CA PRO A 249 -3.04 -24.42 -25.66
C PRO A 249 -4.51 -23.95 -25.73
N VAL A 250 -5.44 -24.91 -25.66
CA VAL A 250 -6.88 -24.62 -25.73
C VAL A 250 -7.25 -23.56 -24.69
N ARG A 251 -7.79 -22.45 -25.18
CA ARG A 251 -8.18 -21.28 -24.39
C ARG A 251 -9.71 -21.19 -24.31
N ASP A 252 -10.21 -21.12 -23.08
CA ASP A 252 -11.60 -20.81 -22.75
C ASP A 252 -11.71 -19.49 -21.96
N ILE A 253 -12.90 -18.89 -21.98
CA ILE A 253 -13.25 -17.82 -21.04
C ILE A 253 -13.90 -18.46 -19.83
N TYR A 254 -13.21 -18.45 -18.69
CA TYR A 254 -13.72 -19.10 -17.48
C TYR A 254 -14.78 -18.25 -16.78
N ALA A 255 -14.51 -16.96 -16.59
CA ALA A 255 -15.42 -15.98 -16.00
C ALA A 255 -15.12 -14.59 -16.58
N ARG A 256 -16.11 -13.68 -16.54
CA ARG A 256 -15.98 -12.31 -17.07
C ARG A 256 -16.70 -11.28 -16.22
N GLY A 257 -16.48 -9.99 -16.50
CA GLY A 257 -17.00 -8.90 -15.70
C GLY A 257 -16.26 -8.72 -14.37
N LEU A 258 -14.97 -9.09 -14.33
CA LEU A 258 -14.04 -8.98 -13.20
C LEU A 258 -12.97 -7.94 -13.55
N ARG A 259 -13.09 -6.69 -13.07
CA ARG A 259 -12.30 -5.54 -13.56
C ARG A 259 -10.79 -5.83 -13.54
N ASN A 260 -10.25 -6.28 -12.42
CA ASN A 260 -8.84 -6.62 -12.30
C ASN A 260 -8.59 -7.64 -11.17
N SER A 261 -8.38 -8.90 -11.58
CA SER A 261 -8.26 -10.07 -10.71
C SER A 261 -6.82 -10.30 -10.25
N MET A 262 -6.30 -9.41 -9.42
CA MET A 262 -4.91 -9.50 -8.97
C MET A 262 -4.70 -10.58 -7.90
N ALA A 263 -5.68 -10.78 -7.03
CA ALA A 263 -5.69 -11.85 -6.05
C ALA A 263 -6.54 -13.03 -6.55
N LEU A 264 -5.92 -14.18 -6.78
CA LEU A 264 -6.60 -15.42 -7.18
C LEU A 264 -6.17 -16.53 -6.21
N ALA A 265 -7.12 -17.33 -5.73
CA ALA A 265 -6.82 -18.51 -4.92
C ALA A 265 -7.70 -19.70 -5.31
N VAL A 266 -7.06 -20.83 -5.59
CA VAL A 266 -7.71 -22.09 -5.92
C VAL A 266 -7.55 -23.01 -4.72
N HIS A 267 -8.66 -23.57 -4.22
CA HIS A 267 -8.59 -24.56 -3.15
C HIS A 267 -7.85 -25.82 -3.67
N PRO A 268 -7.01 -26.49 -2.86
CA PRO A 268 -6.23 -27.66 -3.31
C PRO A 268 -7.07 -28.76 -3.97
N ASP A 269 -8.32 -28.92 -3.57
CA ASP A 269 -9.24 -29.91 -4.13
C ASP A 269 -10.01 -29.47 -5.38
N PHE A 270 -9.97 -28.20 -5.76
CA PHE A 270 -10.59 -27.73 -7.00
C PHE A 270 -9.88 -28.38 -8.22
N PRO A 271 -10.61 -28.88 -9.24
CA PRO A 271 -12.01 -28.59 -9.55
C PRO A 271 -13.02 -29.66 -9.12
N ALA A 272 -12.75 -30.43 -8.05
CA ALA A 272 -13.78 -31.29 -7.50
C ALA A 272 -15.01 -30.46 -7.11
N ASP A 273 -16.19 -31.05 -7.28
CA ASP A 273 -17.46 -30.35 -7.13
C ASP A 273 -17.56 -29.68 -5.75
N GLY A 274 -17.98 -28.41 -5.78
CA GLY A 274 -18.18 -27.60 -4.58
C GLY A 274 -16.94 -26.90 -4.04
N PHE A 275 -15.72 -27.23 -4.45
CA PHE A 275 -14.53 -26.55 -3.89
C PHE A 275 -14.29 -25.15 -4.46
N ALA A 276 -13.76 -24.28 -3.62
CA ALA A 276 -13.65 -22.86 -3.91
C ALA A 276 -12.56 -22.51 -4.94
N PHE A 277 -12.94 -21.69 -5.92
CA PHE A 277 -12.03 -20.82 -6.66
C PHE A 277 -12.43 -19.37 -6.35
N LEU A 278 -11.54 -18.62 -5.73
CA LEU A 278 -11.80 -17.27 -5.24
C LEU A 278 -11.00 -16.23 -6.01
N GLN A 279 -11.59 -15.05 -6.14
CA GLN A 279 -10.96 -13.87 -6.71
C GLN A 279 -11.20 -12.66 -5.82
N GLY A 280 -10.13 -11.90 -5.55
CA GLY A 280 -10.21 -10.58 -4.95
C GLY A 280 -10.20 -9.53 -6.06
N GLU A 281 -11.27 -8.75 -6.13
CA GLU A 281 -11.49 -7.71 -7.13
C GLU A 281 -10.79 -6.41 -6.72
N ASN A 282 -10.18 -5.74 -7.70
CA ASN A 282 -9.82 -4.33 -7.57
C ASN A 282 -10.87 -3.56 -8.37
N GLY A 283 -11.90 -3.12 -7.66
CA GLY A 283 -13.10 -2.49 -8.19
C GLY A 283 -12.85 -1.19 -8.92
N ARG A 284 -13.91 -0.63 -9.50
CA ARG A 284 -13.83 0.64 -10.23
C ARG A 284 -13.43 1.78 -9.31
N ASP A 285 -12.79 2.79 -9.89
CA ASP A 285 -12.45 3.99 -9.16
C ASP A 285 -13.64 4.94 -9.13
N LEU A 286 -14.27 5.06 -7.95
CA LEU A 286 -15.27 6.08 -7.69
C LEU A 286 -14.67 7.30 -7.02
N LEU A 287 -15.47 8.35 -7.11
CA LEU A 287 -15.27 9.65 -6.50
C LEU A 287 -15.27 9.59 -4.96
N ASP A 288 -16.17 8.79 -4.37
CA ASP A 288 -16.22 8.61 -2.93
C ASP A 288 -15.08 7.68 -2.47
N PRO A 289 -14.21 8.10 -1.54
CA PRO A 289 -13.10 7.28 -1.05
C PRO A 289 -13.51 6.06 -0.19
N LEU A 290 -14.79 5.92 0.11
CA LEU A 290 -15.37 4.81 0.85
C LEU A 290 -16.32 3.98 -0.04
N GLU A 291 -16.27 4.18 -1.36
CA GLU A 291 -16.97 3.39 -2.37
C GLU A 291 -16.10 3.22 -3.64
N PRO A 292 -16.34 2.19 -4.47
CA PRO A 292 -17.12 1.01 -4.13
C PRO A 292 -16.39 0.19 -3.06
N ASN A 293 -17.08 -0.77 -2.47
CA ASN A 293 -16.36 -1.81 -1.75
C ASN A 293 -15.51 -2.60 -2.75
N GLU A 294 -14.41 -3.17 -2.27
CA GLU A 294 -13.73 -4.22 -3.01
C GLU A 294 -14.57 -5.50 -2.88
N GLU A 295 -14.32 -6.50 -3.73
CA GLU A 295 -15.15 -7.70 -3.78
C GLU A 295 -14.31 -8.97 -3.58
N LEU A 296 -14.88 -9.94 -2.87
CA LEU A 296 -14.39 -11.32 -2.83
C LEU A 296 -15.40 -12.21 -3.54
N ASN A 297 -15.04 -12.64 -4.75
CA ASN A 297 -15.90 -13.39 -5.65
C ASN A 297 -15.64 -14.89 -5.55
N ALA A 298 -16.72 -15.68 -5.43
CA ALA A 298 -16.70 -17.12 -5.67
C ALA A 298 -16.85 -17.38 -7.17
N ILE A 299 -15.76 -17.80 -7.83
CA ILE A 299 -15.66 -17.91 -9.28
C ILE A 299 -16.34 -19.20 -9.77
N GLU A 300 -17.29 -19.02 -10.68
CA GLU A 300 -18.04 -20.07 -11.35
C GLU A 300 -17.88 -19.96 -12.86
N ARG A 301 -17.78 -21.11 -13.52
CA ARG A 301 -17.61 -21.17 -14.98
C ARG A 301 -18.78 -20.51 -15.70
N GLY A 302 -18.47 -19.63 -16.65
CA GLY A 302 -19.41 -18.95 -17.54
C GLY A 302 -20.20 -17.80 -16.90
N LYS A 303 -19.97 -17.47 -15.64
CA LYS A 303 -20.68 -16.37 -14.96
C LYS A 303 -20.10 -14.99 -15.28
N HIS A 304 -20.94 -13.97 -15.09
CA HIS A 304 -20.59 -12.57 -15.25
C HIS A 304 -20.64 -11.85 -13.89
N TYR A 305 -19.57 -11.14 -13.52
CA TYR A 305 -19.36 -10.56 -12.19
C TYR A 305 -19.57 -9.05 -12.10
N GLY A 306 -20.06 -8.43 -13.17
CA GLY A 306 -20.73 -7.13 -13.09
C GLY A 306 -20.03 -6.04 -13.89
N TRP A 307 -18.70 -5.99 -13.89
CA TRP A 307 -17.96 -4.92 -14.58
C TRP A 307 -18.31 -4.88 -16.09
N PRO A 308 -18.52 -3.68 -16.68
CA PRO A 308 -18.50 -2.36 -16.05
C PRO A 308 -19.88 -1.89 -15.52
N TYR A 309 -20.89 -2.75 -15.59
CA TYR A 309 -22.29 -2.39 -15.37
C TYR A 309 -22.70 -2.31 -13.91
N CYS A 310 -22.11 -3.14 -13.06
CA CYS A 310 -22.46 -3.30 -11.65
C CYS A 310 -21.22 -3.35 -10.77
N TYR A 311 -21.38 -2.95 -9.52
CA TYR A 311 -20.42 -3.12 -8.44
C TYR A 311 -21.14 -3.41 -7.11
N ASP A 312 -20.36 -3.80 -6.10
CA ASP A 312 -20.83 -4.30 -4.80
C ASP A 312 -21.75 -5.54 -4.99
N LEU A 313 -22.96 -5.51 -4.41
CA LEU A 313 -23.92 -6.59 -4.46
C LEU A 313 -24.93 -6.45 -5.60
N SER A 314 -25.29 -5.23 -5.99
CA SER A 314 -26.33 -5.00 -7.01
C SER A 314 -26.35 -3.57 -7.53
N THR A 315 -25.30 -2.79 -7.28
CA THR A 315 -25.32 -1.36 -7.52
C THR A 315 -25.00 -1.07 -8.99
N PRO A 316 -25.90 -0.41 -9.75
CA PRO A 316 -25.60 -0.05 -11.13
C PRO A 316 -24.56 1.07 -11.19
N SER A 317 -23.55 0.91 -12.05
CA SER A 317 -22.64 1.99 -12.41
C SER A 317 -23.43 3.21 -12.92
N PRO A 318 -23.26 4.41 -12.36
CA PRO A 318 -24.09 5.57 -12.67
C PRO A 318 -24.15 5.90 -14.16
N GLU A 319 -23.02 5.81 -14.86
CA GLU A 319 -22.91 6.07 -16.29
C GLU A 319 -23.68 5.04 -17.14
N PHE A 320 -23.81 3.79 -16.67
CA PHE A 320 -24.56 2.75 -17.37
C PHE A 320 -26.05 2.72 -17.02
N LYS A 321 -26.53 3.49 -16.00
CA LYS A 321 -27.95 3.50 -15.60
C LYS A 321 -28.91 3.69 -16.79
N PRO A 322 -28.71 4.65 -17.74
CA PRO A 322 -29.59 4.79 -18.90
C PRO A 322 -29.58 3.57 -19.83
N PHE A 323 -28.40 3.01 -20.10
CA PHE A 323 -28.24 1.81 -20.95
C PHE A 323 -28.93 0.58 -20.33
N LEU A 324 -28.73 0.39 -19.01
CA LEU A 324 -29.34 -0.69 -18.23
C LEU A 324 -30.87 -0.57 -18.12
N LEU A 325 -31.47 0.58 -18.47
CA LEU A 325 -32.92 0.73 -18.58
C LEU A 325 -33.39 0.49 -20.03
N ALA A 326 -32.61 0.96 -21.01
CA ALA A 326 -32.97 0.96 -22.41
C ALA A 326 -32.78 -0.40 -23.11
N ASP A 327 -31.64 -1.07 -22.93
CA ASP A 327 -31.32 -2.32 -23.66
C ASP A 327 -32.03 -3.53 -23.02
N PRO A 328 -32.94 -4.23 -23.73
CA PRO A 328 -33.68 -5.37 -23.17
C PRO A 328 -32.80 -6.52 -22.67
N ARG A 329 -31.58 -6.67 -23.19
CA ARG A 329 -30.63 -7.72 -22.79
C ARG A 329 -29.96 -7.40 -21.46
N TYR A 330 -29.84 -6.12 -21.12
CA TYR A 330 -29.20 -5.64 -19.88
C TYR A 330 -30.21 -5.01 -18.90
N ARG A 331 -31.50 -4.99 -19.26
CA ARG A 331 -32.53 -4.50 -18.36
C ARG A 331 -32.51 -5.23 -17.02
N ASN A 332 -32.38 -4.46 -15.94
CA ASN A 332 -32.26 -4.96 -14.57
C ASN A 332 -31.07 -5.91 -14.34
N PHE A 333 -30.00 -5.80 -15.13
CA PHE A 333 -28.85 -6.71 -15.06
C PHE A 333 -28.28 -6.89 -13.65
N CYS A 334 -28.05 -5.79 -12.91
CA CYS A 334 -27.47 -5.83 -11.56
C CYS A 334 -28.38 -6.45 -10.49
N ALA A 335 -29.67 -6.59 -10.76
CA ALA A 335 -30.63 -7.26 -9.88
C ALA A 335 -31.00 -8.68 -10.37
N ASN A 336 -30.48 -9.10 -11.52
CA ASN A 336 -30.83 -10.37 -12.14
C ASN A 336 -29.78 -11.44 -11.82
N THR A 337 -30.04 -12.24 -10.79
CA THR A 337 -29.13 -13.29 -10.30
C THR A 337 -28.88 -14.43 -11.29
N ALA A 338 -29.69 -14.56 -12.34
CA ALA A 338 -29.43 -15.52 -13.42
C ALA A 338 -28.36 -15.01 -14.41
N ARG A 339 -28.14 -13.69 -14.49
CA ARG A 339 -27.21 -13.06 -15.43
C ARG A 339 -25.98 -12.47 -14.74
N TYR A 340 -26.13 -11.97 -13.52
CA TYR A 340 -25.08 -11.40 -12.70
C TYR A 340 -24.85 -12.26 -11.46
N ARG A 341 -23.59 -12.59 -11.21
CA ARG A 341 -23.15 -13.28 -10.01
C ARG A 341 -22.61 -12.27 -9.01
N GLN A 342 -23.34 -12.10 -7.91
CA GLN A 342 -22.93 -11.27 -6.78
C GLN A 342 -21.66 -11.83 -6.13
N PRO A 343 -20.82 -10.97 -5.54
CA PRO A 343 -19.68 -11.42 -4.76
C PRO A 343 -20.15 -12.22 -3.53
N LEU A 344 -19.28 -13.13 -3.08
CA LEU A 344 -19.51 -13.91 -1.86
C LEU A 344 -19.47 -13.00 -0.62
N SER A 345 -18.55 -12.04 -0.61
CA SER A 345 -18.39 -11.05 0.44
C SER A 345 -17.82 -9.76 -0.13
N LEU A 346 -18.05 -8.65 0.57
CA LEU A 346 -17.35 -7.40 0.32
C LEU A 346 -16.02 -7.37 1.09
N LEU A 347 -15.10 -6.56 0.58
CA LEU A 347 -13.81 -6.19 1.15
C LEU A 347 -13.76 -4.67 1.32
N PRO A 348 -12.95 -4.13 2.26
CA PRO A 348 -12.93 -2.70 2.50
C PRO A 348 -12.64 -1.88 1.24
N PRO A 349 -13.32 -0.73 1.00
CA PRO A 349 -13.11 0.12 -0.17
C PRO A 349 -11.64 0.48 -0.40
N HIS A 350 -11.18 0.37 -1.65
CA HIS A 350 -9.79 0.62 -2.07
C HIS A 350 -8.73 -0.14 -1.24
N ALA A 351 -9.10 -1.29 -0.66
CA ALA A 351 -8.14 -2.15 0.01
C ALA A 351 -7.17 -2.82 -0.97
N ALA A 352 -7.52 -2.88 -2.26
CA ALA A 352 -6.69 -3.41 -3.35
C ALA A 352 -6.08 -4.80 -3.03
N PRO A 353 -6.88 -5.88 -3.04
CA PRO A 353 -6.37 -7.23 -2.81
C PRO A 353 -5.42 -7.64 -3.95
N LEU A 354 -4.14 -7.91 -3.64
CA LEU A 354 -3.12 -8.26 -4.64
C LEU A 354 -2.52 -9.66 -4.46
N ALA A 355 -2.76 -10.33 -3.34
CA ALA A 355 -2.41 -11.73 -3.14
C ALA A 355 -3.44 -12.43 -2.26
N MET A 356 -3.65 -13.72 -2.55
CA MET A 356 -4.55 -14.56 -1.80
C MET A 356 -4.13 -16.03 -1.92
N PHE A 357 -4.11 -16.77 -0.81
CA PHE A 357 -3.76 -18.19 -0.80
C PHE A 357 -4.35 -18.90 0.42
N TYR A 358 -4.53 -20.22 0.32
CA TYR A 358 -4.85 -21.07 1.49
C TYR A 358 -3.56 -21.44 2.21
N TYR A 359 -3.47 -21.14 3.50
CA TYR A 359 -2.26 -21.46 4.26
C TYR A 359 -2.19 -22.98 4.54
N SER A 360 -1.09 -23.59 4.10
CA SER A 360 -0.84 -25.04 4.21
C SER A 360 0.39 -25.38 5.05
N GLY A 361 1.09 -24.39 5.59
CA GLY A 361 2.28 -24.59 6.42
C GLY A 361 1.93 -25.24 7.77
N SER A 362 2.93 -25.85 8.41
CA SER A 362 2.79 -26.47 9.74
C SER A 362 3.16 -25.54 10.89
N LYS A 363 3.78 -24.39 10.60
CA LYS A 363 4.29 -23.45 11.61
C LYS A 363 3.16 -22.76 12.36
N PHE A 364 2.11 -22.36 11.67
CA PHE A 364 0.94 -21.67 12.24
C PHE A 364 -0.28 -22.60 12.15
N ALA A 365 -0.42 -23.51 13.12
CA ALA A 365 -1.51 -24.49 13.13
C ALA A 365 -2.90 -23.83 13.08
N GLU A 366 -3.02 -22.67 13.73
CA GLU A 366 -4.22 -21.85 13.74
C GLU A 366 -4.51 -21.14 12.42
N LEU A 367 -3.60 -21.11 11.45
CA LEU A 367 -3.87 -20.60 10.10
C LEU A 367 -4.13 -21.72 9.09
N HIS A 368 -3.91 -22.99 9.48
CA HIS A 368 -4.04 -24.12 8.56
C HIS A 368 -5.42 -24.17 7.90
N GLY A 369 -5.44 -24.22 6.57
CA GLY A 369 -6.64 -24.21 5.74
C GLY A 369 -7.34 -22.85 5.63
N LYS A 370 -6.89 -21.80 6.34
CA LYS A 370 -7.49 -20.47 6.24
C LYS A 370 -7.05 -19.75 4.97
N LEU A 371 -7.92 -18.88 4.49
CA LEU A 371 -7.64 -18.01 3.36
C LEU A 371 -6.95 -16.75 3.84
N ILE A 372 -5.71 -16.51 3.41
CA ILE A 372 -4.93 -15.31 3.69
C ILE A 372 -5.06 -14.35 2.52
N VAL A 373 -5.24 -13.05 2.78
CA VAL A 373 -5.35 -11.99 1.76
C VAL A 373 -4.46 -10.80 2.11
N GLY A 374 -3.67 -10.35 1.13
CA GLY A 374 -2.85 -9.14 1.22
C GLY A 374 -3.58 -7.95 0.62
N LEU A 375 -3.79 -6.90 1.42
CA LEU A 375 -4.48 -5.67 1.01
C LEU A 375 -3.44 -4.56 0.81
N HIS A 376 -3.14 -4.26 -0.45
CA HIS A 376 -2.11 -3.31 -0.86
C HIS A 376 -2.49 -1.85 -0.60
N GLY A 377 -3.79 -1.57 -0.59
CA GLY A 377 -4.37 -0.24 -0.68
C GLY A 377 -3.69 0.80 0.21
N TYR A 378 -3.35 1.94 -0.38
CA TYR A 378 -2.67 3.03 0.33
C TYR A 378 -3.57 3.73 1.35
N ARG A 379 -4.89 3.55 1.28
CA ARG A 379 -5.84 4.16 2.22
C ARG A 379 -5.86 3.40 3.55
N PRO A 380 -6.43 3.98 4.63
CA PRO A 380 -6.52 3.29 5.92
C PRO A 380 -7.35 2.01 5.94
N SER A 381 -8.00 1.63 4.84
CA SER A 381 -8.68 0.36 4.61
C SER A 381 -7.75 -0.76 4.09
N GLY A 382 -6.60 -0.41 3.51
CA GLY A 382 -5.57 -1.34 3.05
C GLY A 382 -4.38 -1.41 4.00
N SER A 383 -3.18 -1.61 3.43
CA SER A 383 -1.90 -1.71 4.16
C SER A 383 -1.93 -2.77 5.27
N ARG A 384 -2.38 -3.99 4.96
CA ARG A 384 -2.54 -5.07 5.95
C ARG A 384 -2.56 -6.46 5.32
N VAL A 385 -2.42 -7.47 6.17
CA VAL A 385 -2.66 -8.87 5.82
C VAL A 385 -3.79 -9.37 6.70
N ILE A 386 -4.83 -9.93 6.09
CA ILE A 386 -6.00 -10.49 6.78
C ILE A 386 -6.11 -11.98 6.52
N PHE A 387 -6.89 -12.68 7.33
CA PHE A 387 -7.31 -14.04 7.04
C PHE A 387 -8.78 -14.30 7.39
N TYR A 388 -9.35 -15.28 6.69
CA TYR A 388 -10.73 -15.73 6.86
C TYR A 388 -10.81 -17.15 7.40
N ASP A 389 -11.77 -17.37 8.29
CA ASP A 389 -12.33 -18.70 8.51
C ASP A 389 -13.11 -19.15 7.27
N VAL A 390 -12.85 -20.38 6.83
CA VAL A 390 -13.51 -20.98 5.67
C VAL A 390 -14.34 -22.20 6.07
N ASP A 391 -15.35 -22.52 5.27
CA ASP A 391 -16.10 -23.76 5.36
C ASP A 391 -15.30 -24.97 4.84
N ALA A 392 -15.91 -26.15 4.84
CA ALA A 392 -15.27 -27.40 4.41
C ALA A 392 -14.89 -27.41 2.92
N PHE A 393 -15.38 -26.47 2.12
CA PHE A 393 -15.12 -26.35 0.69
C PHE A 393 -14.18 -25.18 0.35
N GLY A 394 -13.70 -24.46 1.36
CA GLY A 394 -12.76 -23.35 1.22
C GLY A 394 -13.43 -21.98 1.05
N PHE A 395 -14.75 -21.86 1.15
CA PHE A 395 -15.40 -20.54 1.07
C PHE A 395 -15.35 -19.81 2.42
N PRO A 396 -14.97 -18.52 2.45
CA PRO A 396 -15.12 -17.69 3.64
C PRO A 396 -16.52 -17.73 4.23
N LYS A 397 -16.61 -17.97 5.54
CA LYS A 397 -17.89 -18.00 6.25
C LYS A 397 -18.46 -16.59 6.34
N THR A 398 -19.69 -16.37 5.88
CA THR A 398 -20.38 -15.08 5.99
C THR A 398 -21.12 -14.95 7.32
N SER A 399 -21.24 -13.72 7.81
CA SER A 399 -21.99 -13.36 9.01
C SER A 399 -23.06 -12.31 8.69
N PRO A 400 -24.19 -12.31 9.42
CA PRO A 400 -25.17 -11.22 9.35
C PRO A 400 -24.53 -9.85 9.67
N PRO A 401 -25.09 -8.74 9.16
CA PRO A 401 -24.64 -7.40 9.54
C PRO A 401 -24.88 -7.11 11.03
N PRO A 402 -24.07 -6.23 11.68
CA PRO A 402 -22.96 -5.49 11.08
C PRO A 402 -21.65 -6.29 11.11
N VAL A 403 -20.95 -6.30 9.96
CA VAL A 403 -19.53 -6.68 9.88
C VAL A 403 -18.74 -5.41 9.63
N ARG A 404 -17.76 -5.12 10.50
CA ARG A 404 -17.05 -3.82 10.53
C ARG A 404 -15.59 -3.93 10.12
N TYR A 405 -15.07 -2.85 9.56
CA TYR A 405 -13.67 -2.68 9.17
C TYR A 405 -13.11 -1.32 9.62
N ARG A 406 -11.79 -1.22 9.70
CA ARG A 406 -11.11 0.05 10.06
C ARG A 406 -11.00 0.97 8.85
N VAL A 407 -11.30 2.24 9.06
CA VAL A 407 -11.12 3.34 8.09
C VAL A 407 -10.14 4.41 8.57
N SER A 408 -9.53 4.19 9.73
CA SER A 408 -8.47 5.00 10.29
C SER A 408 -7.61 4.11 11.15
N CYS A 409 -6.32 4.44 11.28
CA CYS A 409 -5.47 3.75 12.23
C CYS A 409 -5.75 4.17 13.68
N ALA A 410 -6.36 5.35 13.89
CA ALA A 410 -6.62 5.92 15.22
C ALA A 410 -8.01 5.55 15.78
N ALA A 411 -8.82 4.83 15.01
CA ALA A 411 -10.17 4.46 15.41
C ALA A 411 -10.35 2.94 15.37
N ASP A 412 -11.14 2.44 16.32
CA ASP A 412 -11.64 1.07 16.26
C ASP A 412 -12.46 0.82 14.98
N PRO A 413 -12.63 -0.46 14.57
CA PRO A 413 -13.46 -0.81 13.42
C PRO A 413 -14.90 -0.29 13.60
N SER A 414 -15.18 0.89 13.06
CA SER A 414 -16.43 1.61 13.29
C SER A 414 -17.36 1.56 12.09
N ARG A 415 -16.84 1.33 10.87
CA ARG A 415 -17.64 1.32 9.65
C ARG A 415 -18.09 -0.09 9.30
N ALA A 416 -19.40 -0.27 9.16
CA ALA A 416 -19.98 -1.50 8.64
C ALA A 416 -19.91 -1.53 7.11
N PHE A 417 -19.86 -2.73 6.52
CA PHE A 417 -20.09 -2.88 5.08
C PHE A 417 -21.47 -2.40 4.70
N GLN A 418 -21.57 -1.61 3.63
CA GLN A 418 -22.78 -0.96 3.16
C GLN A 418 -22.77 -0.83 1.63
N THR A 419 -23.94 -0.69 1.02
CA THR A 419 -24.11 -0.39 -0.41
C THR A 419 -25.07 0.79 -0.59
N GLU A 420 -25.19 1.35 -1.82
CA GLU A 420 -26.15 2.44 -2.12
C GLU A 420 -27.59 2.08 -1.67
N GLN A 421 -27.97 0.80 -1.71
CA GLN A 421 -29.33 0.34 -1.39
C GLN A 421 -29.48 -0.15 0.06
N LYS A 422 -28.38 -0.47 0.77
CA LYS A 422 -28.45 -1.08 2.10
C LYS A 422 -27.43 -0.46 3.06
N PRO A 423 -27.88 0.09 4.21
CA PRO A 423 -27.00 0.76 5.16
C PRO A 423 -26.06 -0.20 5.90
N GLU A 424 -26.41 -1.47 6.02
CA GLU A 424 -25.53 -2.53 6.51
C GLU A 424 -25.80 -3.82 5.72
N VAL A 425 -24.74 -4.56 5.36
CA VAL A 425 -24.85 -5.84 4.62
C VAL A 425 -24.05 -6.95 5.30
N ALA A 426 -24.48 -8.20 5.04
CA ALA A 426 -23.73 -9.37 5.43
C ALA A 426 -22.37 -9.40 4.69
N ALA A 427 -21.34 -9.87 5.38
CA ALA A 427 -20.01 -10.06 4.83
C ALA A 427 -19.29 -11.18 5.59
N ALA A 428 -18.22 -11.70 5.03
CA ALA A 428 -17.31 -12.57 5.78
C ALA A 428 -16.51 -11.70 6.77
N PRO A 429 -16.57 -11.97 8.09
CA PRO A 429 -15.67 -11.34 9.03
C PRO A 429 -14.26 -11.87 8.79
N PHE A 430 -13.27 -11.00 8.98
CA PHE A 430 -11.85 -11.36 8.87
C PHE A 430 -11.11 -10.99 10.13
N THR A 431 -9.94 -11.60 10.28
CA THR A 431 -8.97 -11.25 11.32
C THR A 431 -7.74 -10.61 10.68
N GLU A 432 -7.22 -9.55 11.29
CA GLU A 432 -5.96 -8.93 10.87
C GLU A 432 -4.77 -9.75 11.42
N LEU A 433 -3.93 -10.29 10.53
CA LEU A 433 -2.65 -10.92 10.87
C LEU A 433 -1.57 -9.86 11.05
N VAL A 434 -1.43 -8.99 10.05
CA VAL A 434 -0.63 -7.77 10.13
C VAL A 434 -1.60 -6.60 10.30
N THR A 435 -1.52 -5.94 11.44
CA THR A 435 -2.35 -4.80 11.81
C THR A 435 -1.49 -3.55 11.95
N GLU A 436 -2.12 -2.39 12.11
CA GLU A 436 -1.45 -1.13 12.40
C GLU A 436 -0.22 -0.81 11.52
N TRP A 437 -0.21 -1.26 10.27
CA TRP A 437 0.91 -1.03 9.35
C TRP A 437 0.87 0.39 8.75
N HIS A 438 0.43 1.35 9.54
CA HIS A 438 0.46 2.76 9.22
C HIS A 438 1.87 3.32 9.45
N LYS A 439 2.15 4.44 8.79
CA LYS A 439 3.42 5.16 8.92
C LYS A 439 3.57 5.67 10.36
N VAL A 440 4.75 5.46 10.93
CA VAL A 440 5.16 6.08 12.20
C VAL A 440 6.54 6.69 11.97
N ASN A 441 6.66 8.01 12.10
CA ASN A 441 7.90 8.69 11.72
C ASN A 441 9.08 8.23 12.57
N GLY A 442 10.24 8.14 11.94
CA GLY A 442 11.46 7.60 12.54
C GLY A 442 11.42 6.10 12.85
N ILE A 443 10.29 5.40 12.60
CA ILE A 443 10.11 4.00 13.01
C ILE A 443 9.78 3.08 11.83
N ARG A 444 8.77 3.43 11.01
CA ARG A 444 8.35 2.60 9.87
C ARG A 444 7.57 3.41 8.80
N PRO A 445 7.67 3.04 7.53
CA PRO A 445 6.74 3.51 6.50
C PRO A 445 5.36 2.83 6.65
N ARG A 446 4.41 3.27 5.81
CA ARG A 446 3.13 2.56 5.63
C ARG A 446 3.36 1.31 4.80
N GLY A 447 2.77 0.19 5.19
CA GLY A 447 2.91 -1.08 4.48
C GLY A 447 2.22 -1.11 3.12
N ALA A 448 2.76 -1.90 2.20
CA ALA A 448 2.17 -2.11 0.87
C ALA A 448 2.36 -3.56 0.40
N PRO A 449 1.68 -4.55 1.01
CA PRO A 449 1.87 -5.95 0.66
C PRO A 449 1.39 -6.23 -0.77
N VAL A 450 2.20 -6.92 -1.57
CA VAL A 450 1.85 -7.35 -2.94
C VAL A 450 1.74 -8.87 -2.99
N GLY A 451 2.78 -9.58 -3.45
CA GLY A 451 2.81 -11.03 -3.52
C GLY A 451 3.30 -11.66 -2.23
N MET A 452 2.78 -12.85 -1.94
CA MET A 452 3.06 -13.60 -0.72
C MET A 452 3.19 -15.10 -1.03
N THR A 453 3.98 -15.81 -0.24
CA THR A 453 4.14 -17.27 -0.33
C THR A 453 4.34 -17.89 1.04
N VAL A 454 4.05 -19.18 1.16
CA VAL A 454 4.38 -19.98 2.36
C VAL A 454 5.68 -20.72 2.06
N ALA A 455 6.69 -20.48 2.88
CA ALA A 455 7.95 -21.20 2.78
C ALA A 455 7.81 -22.64 3.30
N SER A 456 8.78 -23.48 2.98
CA SER A 456 8.87 -24.90 3.32
C SER A 456 8.87 -25.16 4.83
N ASP A 457 9.31 -24.18 5.62
CA ASP A 457 9.28 -24.23 7.08
C ASP A 457 7.95 -23.73 7.67
N GLY A 458 7.00 -23.31 6.83
CA GLY A 458 5.70 -22.77 7.19
C GLY A 458 5.68 -21.26 7.48
N ALA A 459 6.80 -20.54 7.42
CA ALA A 459 6.79 -19.07 7.54
C ALA A 459 6.09 -18.44 6.34
N ILE A 460 5.47 -17.27 6.54
CA ILE A 460 4.89 -16.49 5.43
C ILE A 460 5.91 -15.46 4.98
N TRP A 461 6.19 -15.42 3.69
CA TRP A 461 7.08 -14.45 3.06
C TRP A 461 6.26 -13.54 2.16
N LEU A 462 6.54 -12.25 2.20
CA LEU A 462 5.85 -11.25 1.38
C LEU A 462 6.80 -10.20 0.86
N VAL A 463 6.40 -9.55 -0.23
CA VAL A 463 7.11 -8.39 -0.77
C VAL A 463 6.28 -7.12 -0.63
N GLU A 464 6.97 -6.00 -0.42
CA GLU A 464 6.38 -4.66 -0.49
C GLU A 464 7.03 -3.86 -1.60
N ASP A 465 6.20 -3.31 -2.48
CA ASP A 465 6.65 -2.65 -3.69
C ASP A 465 7.06 -1.19 -3.41
N HIS A 466 6.26 -0.46 -2.64
CA HIS A 466 6.54 0.93 -2.26
C HIS A 466 7.76 1.07 -1.35
N ASN A 467 7.94 0.12 -0.44
CA ASN A 467 9.04 0.12 0.53
C ASN A 467 10.26 -0.67 0.01
N LYS A 468 10.13 -1.41 -1.10
CA LYS A 468 11.21 -2.20 -1.71
C LYS A 468 11.78 -3.21 -0.71
N THR A 469 10.91 -3.95 -0.04
CA THR A 469 11.28 -4.85 1.04
C THR A 469 10.78 -6.27 0.79
N ILE A 470 11.47 -7.22 1.41
CA ILE A 470 11.00 -8.60 1.60
C ILE A 470 10.89 -8.84 3.09
N LEU A 471 9.70 -9.22 3.53
CA LEU A 471 9.42 -9.50 4.93
C LEU A 471 9.13 -10.99 5.12
N ARG A 472 9.58 -11.52 6.27
CA ARG A 472 9.23 -12.85 6.76
C ARG A 472 8.39 -12.69 8.02
N ILE A 473 7.17 -13.21 8.00
CA ILE A 473 6.31 -13.35 9.18
C ILE A 473 6.63 -14.70 9.82
N ASP A 474 7.05 -14.66 11.09
CA ASP A 474 7.44 -15.82 11.88
C ASP A 474 6.71 -15.83 13.23
N ALA A 475 6.85 -16.92 13.97
CA ALA A 475 6.35 -17.04 15.33
C ALA A 475 7.16 -16.17 16.30
N ALA A 476 6.51 -15.68 17.36
CA ALA A 476 7.13 -14.95 18.45
C ALA A 476 6.69 -15.46 19.81
N ALA A 477 7.62 -15.54 20.76
CA ALA A 477 7.38 -16.02 22.13
C ALA A 477 6.71 -14.98 23.06
N SER A 478 6.34 -13.79 22.55
CA SER A 478 5.94 -12.63 23.37
C SER A 478 4.61 -12.01 22.96
N GLN A 479 4.03 -11.26 23.90
CA GLN A 479 2.88 -10.37 23.74
C GLN A 479 3.01 -9.46 22.51
N ALA A 480 1.87 -9.08 21.92
CA ALA A 480 1.82 -8.15 20.80
C ALA A 480 2.59 -6.85 21.14
N PRO A 481 3.35 -6.26 20.19
CA PRO A 481 4.04 -5.00 20.45
C PRO A 481 3.03 -3.91 20.83
N ASP A 482 3.43 -3.00 21.72
CA ASP A 482 2.61 -1.84 22.07
C ASP A 482 2.20 -1.10 20.80
N ALA A 483 0.91 -0.79 20.70
CA ALA A 483 0.35 -0.01 19.61
C ALA A 483 1.12 1.32 19.53
N LEU A 484 1.72 1.58 18.36
CA LEU A 484 2.40 2.84 18.14
C LEU A 484 1.36 3.90 17.77
N PRO A 485 1.55 5.14 18.25
CA PRO A 485 0.57 6.19 18.01
C PRO A 485 0.46 6.44 16.52
N CYS A 486 -0.78 6.47 16.05
CA CYS A 486 -1.11 7.07 14.77
C CYS A 486 -0.71 8.53 14.81
N ASP A 487 0.09 8.95 13.84
CA ASP A 487 0.51 10.34 13.74
C ASP A 487 -0.56 11.21 13.08
N VAL A 488 -1.77 11.17 13.64
CA VAL A 488 -2.88 12.06 13.30
C VAL A 488 -2.95 13.17 14.34
N ARG A 489 -3.33 14.38 13.91
CA ARG A 489 -3.62 15.46 14.86
C ARG A 489 -4.73 15.02 15.80
N SER A 490 -4.50 15.18 17.09
CA SER A 490 -5.53 14.95 18.10
C SER A 490 -6.72 15.90 17.87
N PRO A 491 -7.94 15.55 18.30
CA PRO A 491 -9.08 16.47 18.26
C PRO A 491 -8.77 17.82 18.91
N GLN A 492 -8.00 17.83 20.01
CA GLN A 492 -7.57 19.04 20.70
C GLN A 492 -6.65 19.92 19.84
N ALA A 493 -5.69 19.31 19.12
CA ALA A 493 -4.82 20.03 18.21
C ALA A 493 -5.58 20.59 17.01
N ILE A 494 -6.57 19.86 16.48
CA ILE A 494 -7.47 20.35 15.43
C ILE A 494 -8.28 21.54 15.95
N ASP A 495 -8.87 21.44 17.14
CA ASP A 495 -9.64 22.54 17.74
C ASP A 495 -8.80 23.80 17.97
N GLU A 496 -7.54 23.66 18.36
CA GLU A 496 -6.61 24.79 18.50
C GLU A 496 -6.34 25.48 17.16
N LEU A 497 -6.05 24.72 16.10
CA LEU A 497 -5.85 25.27 14.76
C LEU A 497 -7.12 25.92 14.18
N VAL A 498 -8.28 25.30 14.41
CA VAL A 498 -9.58 25.89 14.04
C VAL A 498 -9.75 27.23 14.76
N LYS A 499 -9.45 27.33 16.06
CA LYS A 499 -9.50 28.59 16.80
C LYS A 499 -8.54 29.64 16.24
N PHE A 500 -7.33 29.26 15.86
CA PHE A 500 -6.36 30.19 15.24
C PHE A 500 -6.88 30.75 13.91
N VAL A 501 -7.37 29.88 13.02
CA VAL A 501 -7.94 30.31 11.74
C VAL A 501 -9.19 31.16 11.94
N GLN A 502 -10.09 30.74 12.84
CA GLN A 502 -11.31 31.48 13.14
C GLN A 502 -11.07 32.79 13.88
N GLY A 503 -9.93 32.95 14.56
CA GLY A 503 -9.54 34.19 15.24
C GLY A 503 -9.04 35.28 14.30
N ASP A 504 -8.54 34.93 13.11
CA ASP A 504 -7.93 35.87 12.16
C ASP A 504 -8.85 36.11 10.94
N SER A 505 -9.24 37.37 10.70
CA SER A 505 -10.15 37.72 9.59
C SER A 505 -9.58 37.42 8.20
N SER A 506 -8.26 37.58 8.02
CA SER A 506 -7.59 37.29 6.76
C SER A 506 -7.55 35.77 6.52
N GLN A 507 -7.31 34.97 7.57
CA GLN A 507 -7.33 33.51 7.45
C GLN A 507 -8.73 32.97 7.18
N ARG A 508 -9.78 33.53 7.82
CA ARG A 508 -11.17 33.19 7.48
C ARG A 508 -11.46 33.46 6.00
N GLN A 509 -11.09 34.63 5.49
CA GLN A 509 -11.30 34.97 4.09
C GLN A 509 -10.54 34.03 3.14
N ARG A 510 -9.29 33.68 3.46
CA ARG A 510 -8.51 32.70 2.67
C ARG A 510 -9.18 31.34 2.66
N LEU A 511 -9.66 30.86 3.80
CA LEU A 511 -10.38 29.60 3.91
C LEU A 511 -11.63 29.61 3.02
N THR A 512 -12.43 30.68 3.04
CA THR A 512 -13.58 30.83 2.15
C THR A 512 -13.17 30.78 0.68
N THR A 513 -12.10 31.48 0.28
CA THR A 513 -11.58 31.46 -1.09
C THR A 513 -11.13 30.06 -1.51
N ILE A 514 -10.41 29.35 -0.64
CA ILE A 514 -9.96 27.98 -0.90
C ILE A 514 -11.15 27.04 -0.99
N ARG A 515 -12.12 27.14 -0.07
CA ARG A 515 -13.30 26.28 -0.09
C ARG A 515 -14.06 26.46 -1.40
N THR A 516 -14.47 27.68 -1.72
CA THR A 516 -15.31 27.98 -2.89
C THR A 516 -14.56 27.75 -4.21
N GLY A 517 -13.33 28.24 -4.31
CA GLY A 517 -12.55 28.22 -5.54
C GLY A 517 -11.87 26.88 -5.82
N LEU A 518 -11.43 26.17 -4.78
CA LEU A 518 -10.68 24.91 -4.91
C LEU A 518 -11.53 23.70 -4.50
N ILE A 519 -12.05 23.70 -3.27
CA ILE A 519 -12.65 22.48 -2.69
C ILE A 519 -13.98 22.14 -3.39
N GLU A 520 -14.93 23.07 -3.43
CA GLU A 520 -16.25 22.84 -4.02
C GLU A 520 -16.17 22.62 -5.53
N LYS A 521 -15.28 23.37 -6.20
CA LYS A 521 -15.16 23.33 -7.65
C LYS A 521 -14.36 22.12 -8.17
N HIS A 522 -13.29 21.72 -7.47
CA HIS A 522 -12.31 20.76 -8.00
C HIS A 522 -12.03 19.56 -7.09
N CYS A 523 -12.37 19.60 -5.79
CA CYS A 523 -12.02 18.52 -4.87
C CYS A 523 -13.21 17.66 -4.43
N GLN A 524 -14.41 18.23 -4.33
CA GLN A 524 -15.59 17.54 -3.80
C GLN A 524 -15.93 16.25 -4.54
N SER A 525 -15.68 16.21 -5.85
CA SER A 525 -15.85 15.00 -6.64
C SER A 525 -15.05 13.87 -6.00
N CYS A 526 -13.74 13.98 -5.82
CA CYS A 526 -12.91 12.89 -5.30
C CYS A 526 -12.86 12.78 -3.76
N HIS A 527 -13.53 13.70 -3.05
CA HIS A 527 -13.44 13.86 -1.60
C HIS A 527 -14.81 14.15 -0.97
N SER A 528 -15.76 13.22 -1.11
CA SER A 528 -17.08 13.30 -0.44
C SER A 528 -16.98 13.51 1.09
N GLY A 529 -15.87 13.08 1.69
CA GLY A 529 -15.53 13.25 3.10
C GLY A 529 -15.44 14.70 3.59
N PHE A 530 -15.40 15.71 2.70
CA PHE A 530 -15.49 17.13 3.10
C PHE A 530 -16.80 17.46 3.83
N GLY A 531 -17.85 16.64 3.72
CA GLY A 531 -19.07 16.79 4.53
C GLY A 531 -19.88 18.05 4.23
N LEU A 532 -19.65 18.69 3.08
CA LEU A 532 -20.31 19.92 2.63
C LEU A 532 -21.74 19.63 2.15
N LYS A 533 -22.62 19.30 3.09
CA LYS A 533 -24.02 18.95 2.82
C LYS A 533 -24.84 20.16 2.37
N PRO A 534 -25.88 19.96 1.54
CA PRO A 534 -26.88 21.00 1.27
C PRO A 534 -27.51 21.50 2.58
N GLY A 535 -27.64 22.83 2.74
CA GLY A 535 -28.27 23.46 3.91
C GLY A 535 -27.31 24.00 4.98
N LEU A 536 -26.01 23.71 4.90
CA LEU A 536 -25.01 24.34 5.78
C LEU A 536 -24.80 25.81 5.42
N SER A 537 -24.64 26.67 6.44
CA SER A 537 -24.19 28.06 6.26
C SER A 537 -22.74 28.12 5.76
N GLU A 538 -22.34 29.22 5.14
CA GLU A 538 -20.96 29.37 4.63
C GLU A 538 -19.90 29.22 5.73
N LYS A 539 -20.21 29.67 6.96
CA LYS A 539 -19.32 29.49 8.12
C LYS A 539 -19.19 28.02 8.52
N GLU A 540 -20.29 27.27 8.53
CA GLU A 540 -20.28 25.84 8.84
C GLU A 540 -19.54 25.06 7.76
N LYS A 541 -19.72 25.44 6.49
CA LYS A 541 -18.97 24.86 5.37
C LYS A 541 -17.47 25.10 5.50
N ASP A 542 -17.05 26.33 5.81
CA ASP A 542 -15.65 26.68 6.02
C ASP A 542 -15.04 25.85 7.16
N GLU A 543 -15.72 25.76 8.32
CA GLU A 543 -15.24 24.96 9.45
C GLU A 543 -15.18 23.46 9.11
N THR A 544 -16.20 22.93 8.44
CA THR A 544 -16.25 21.51 8.05
C THR A 544 -15.09 21.18 7.10
N ALA A 545 -14.86 22.04 6.09
CA ALA A 545 -13.74 21.88 5.17
C ALA A 545 -12.39 21.95 5.89
N LEU A 546 -12.22 22.91 6.79
CA LEU A 546 -10.99 23.05 7.58
C LEU A 546 -10.71 21.81 8.44
N ARG A 547 -11.72 21.34 9.18
CA ARG A 547 -11.58 20.16 10.05
C ARG A 547 -11.23 18.91 9.24
N PHE A 548 -11.81 18.74 8.05
CA PHE A 548 -11.43 17.66 7.14
C PHE A 548 -9.97 17.78 6.72
N LEU A 549 -9.52 18.93 6.23
CA LEU A 549 -8.12 19.13 5.82
C LEU A 549 -7.14 18.86 6.96
N LEU A 550 -7.48 19.27 8.19
CA LEU A 550 -6.63 19.11 9.36
C LEU A 550 -6.56 17.67 9.88
N SER A 551 -7.61 16.88 9.67
CA SER A 551 -7.68 15.46 10.08
C SER A 551 -6.99 14.52 9.09
N GLN A 552 -6.69 14.98 7.87
CA GLN A 552 -5.94 14.19 6.91
C GLN A 552 -4.44 14.17 7.26
N ASP A 553 -3.95 12.97 7.58
CA ASP A 553 -2.54 12.67 7.83
C ASP A 553 -1.63 13.22 6.71
N GLY A 554 -0.61 14.02 7.06
CA GLY A 554 0.41 14.54 6.14
C GLY A 554 -0.09 15.43 4.99
N TRP A 555 -1.36 15.87 4.98
CA TRP A 555 -1.86 16.77 3.93
C TRP A 555 -1.35 18.19 4.10
N LEU A 556 -1.49 18.72 5.31
CA LEU A 556 -1.09 20.06 5.68
C LEU A 556 -0.05 20.00 6.79
N PHE A 557 0.94 20.89 6.76
CA PHE A 557 1.80 21.20 7.89
C PHE A 557 1.66 22.70 8.21
N PRO A 558 0.86 23.08 9.22
CA PRO A 558 0.63 24.48 9.56
C PRO A 558 1.94 25.24 9.77
N GLY A 559 2.15 26.29 8.96
CA GLY A 559 3.39 27.08 8.95
C GLY A 559 4.38 26.78 7.81
N ASP A 560 4.26 25.62 7.18
CA ASP A 560 5.10 25.15 6.09
C ASP A 560 4.26 24.42 5.02
N SER A 561 3.70 25.20 4.11
CA SER A 561 2.91 24.69 2.98
C SER A 561 3.65 23.63 2.15
N LYS A 562 4.96 23.82 1.94
CA LYS A 562 5.74 23.02 0.98
C LYS A 562 6.02 21.60 1.43
N SER A 563 6.00 21.35 2.73
CA SER A 563 6.20 20.01 3.28
C SER A 563 4.95 19.12 3.13
N GLY A 564 3.77 19.71 2.90
CA GLY A 564 2.48 18.99 2.90
C GLY A 564 2.16 18.31 1.57
N ARG A 565 1.50 17.15 1.62
CA ARG A 565 1.02 16.47 0.40
C ARG A 565 0.00 17.29 -0.39
N LEU A 566 -0.74 18.20 0.26
CA LEU A 566 -1.65 19.08 -0.47
C LEU A 566 -0.89 19.94 -1.48
N HIS A 567 0.25 20.51 -1.08
CA HIS A 567 1.10 21.30 -1.98
C HIS A 567 1.65 20.45 -3.13
N THR A 568 2.30 19.33 -2.82
CA THR A 568 2.89 18.49 -3.87
C THR A 568 1.84 18.00 -4.88
N ARG A 569 0.64 17.65 -4.42
CA ARG A 569 -0.43 17.15 -5.29
C ARG A 569 -1.11 18.26 -6.09
N LEU A 570 -1.39 19.43 -5.51
CA LEU A 570 -1.97 20.55 -6.25
C LEU A 570 -1.02 21.09 -7.33
N TYR A 571 0.29 21.07 -7.08
CA TYR A 571 1.31 21.51 -8.03
C TYR A 571 1.84 20.39 -8.94
N GLY A 572 1.43 19.14 -8.74
CA GLY A 572 1.89 17.99 -9.53
C GLY A 572 3.41 17.74 -9.40
N ILE A 573 3.96 17.91 -8.20
CA ILE A 573 5.38 17.71 -7.87
C ILE A 573 5.60 16.29 -7.35
N GLY A 574 6.65 15.63 -7.84
CA GLY A 574 7.02 14.28 -7.40
C GLY A 574 6.22 13.17 -8.08
N ALA A 575 6.20 11.99 -7.45
CA ALA A 575 5.59 10.78 -7.99
C ALA A 575 4.09 10.64 -7.68
N ASP A 576 3.54 11.49 -6.80
CA ASP A 576 2.12 11.46 -6.45
C ASP A 576 1.23 11.94 -7.61
N ARG A 577 0.03 11.35 -7.74
CA ARG A 577 -0.97 11.79 -8.73
C ARG A 577 -1.44 13.22 -8.42
N VAL A 578 -1.34 14.10 -9.42
CA VAL A 578 -1.77 15.50 -9.37
C VAL A 578 -3.25 15.61 -8.96
N MET A 579 -3.63 16.71 -8.30
CA MET A 579 -5.00 17.03 -7.91
C MET A 579 -5.45 18.38 -8.49
N PRO A 580 -6.67 18.48 -9.08
CA PRO A 580 -7.55 17.36 -9.40
C PRO A 580 -6.92 16.40 -10.42
N PRO A 581 -7.24 15.09 -10.34
CA PRO A 581 -6.58 14.07 -11.16
C PRO A 581 -7.22 13.85 -12.54
N ASP A 582 -8.34 14.52 -12.83
CA ASP A 582 -9.17 14.30 -14.02
C ASP A 582 -9.22 15.55 -14.92
N PRO A 583 -9.25 15.41 -16.26
CA PRO A 583 -9.29 16.53 -17.20
C PRO A 583 -10.49 17.50 -17.02
N PRO A 584 -10.27 18.84 -17.00
CA PRO A 584 -8.95 19.47 -16.96
C PRO A 584 -8.25 19.16 -15.64
N ASP A 585 -7.12 18.45 -15.70
CA ASP A 585 -6.41 18.01 -14.50
C ASP A 585 -5.67 19.18 -13.85
N GLY A 586 -5.08 19.01 -12.68
CA GLY A 586 -4.38 20.10 -11.99
C GLY A 586 -3.27 20.74 -12.83
N ARG A 587 -2.63 19.99 -13.76
CA ARG A 587 -1.61 20.55 -14.66
C ARG A 587 -2.26 21.40 -15.75
N GLU A 588 -3.35 20.92 -16.34
CA GLU A 588 -4.12 21.63 -17.36
C GLU A 588 -4.77 22.89 -16.77
N LEU A 589 -5.33 22.82 -15.56
CA LEU A 589 -5.86 23.98 -14.84
C LEU A 589 -4.76 25.01 -14.56
N MET A 590 -3.58 24.59 -14.11
CA MET A 590 -2.44 25.49 -13.96
C MET A 590 -1.99 26.11 -15.29
N ALA A 591 -2.09 25.37 -16.40
CA ALA A 591 -1.66 25.86 -17.71
C ALA A 591 -2.68 26.83 -18.34
N HIS A 592 -3.98 26.60 -18.12
CA HIS A 592 -5.04 27.21 -18.93
C HIS A 592 -6.07 28.03 -18.13
N GLU A 593 -6.23 27.81 -16.83
CA GLU A 593 -7.15 28.58 -15.99
C GLU A 593 -6.40 29.68 -15.24
N ALA A 594 -6.55 30.93 -15.69
CA ALA A 594 -5.85 32.10 -15.14
C ALA A 594 -6.03 32.28 -13.62
N GLY A 595 -7.20 31.90 -13.08
CA GLY A 595 -7.52 31.98 -11.65
C GLY A 595 -6.92 30.87 -10.78
N TYR A 596 -6.41 29.79 -11.39
CA TYR A 596 -5.99 28.60 -10.64
C TYR A 596 -4.65 28.79 -9.92
N LYS A 597 -3.62 29.38 -10.57
CA LYS A 597 -2.33 29.65 -9.89
C LYS A 597 -2.46 30.58 -8.68
N PRO A 598 -3.21 31.72 -8.76
CA PRO A 598 -3.47 32.55 -7.58
C PRO A 598 -4.19 31.81 -6.46
N LEU A 599 -5.10 30.90 -6.80
CA LEU A 599 -5.82 30.07 -5.84
C LEU A 599 -4.87 29.09 -5.12
N LEU A 600 -3.95 28.45 -5.84
CA LEU A 600 -2.92 27.61 -5.21
C LEU A 600 -2.00 28.42 -4.29
N ALA A 601 -1.59 29.62 -4.73
CA ALA A 601 -0.81 30.53 -3.88
C ALA A 601 -1.59 30.98 -2.62
N ALA A 602 -2.92 31.13 -2.72
CA ALA A 602 -3.78 31.40 -1.57
C ALA A 602 -3.85 30.21 -0.61
N ALA A 603 -3.87 28.97 -1.12
CA ALA A 603 -3.79 27.75 -0.33
C ALA A 603 -2.45 27.64 0.41
N ASP A 604 -1.33 27.85 -0.27
CA ASP A 604 0.01 27.87 0.36
C ASP A 604 0.08 28.94 1.45
N LEU A 605 -0.38 30.15 1.15
CA LEU A 605 -0.34 31.26 2.11
C LEU A 605 -1.26 31.02 3.31
N PHE A 606 -2.41 30.37 3.10
CA PHE A 606 -3.30 29.94 4.18
C PHE A 606 -2.60 28.97 5.13
N VAL A 607 -1.91 27.96 4.59
CA VAL A 607 -1.18 26.96 5.40
C VAL A 607 0.00 27.61 6.12
N ASP A 608 0.77 28.44 5.41
CA ASP A 608 1.92 29.18 5.95
C ASP A 608 1.55 30.10 7.14
N ARG A 609 0.34 30.65 7.15
CA ARG A 609 -0.14 31.62 8.15
C ARG A 609 -1.18 31.05 9.11
N MET A 610 -1.41 29.73 9.06
CA MET A 610 -2.43 29.06 9.86
C MET A 610 -2.16 29.15 11.37
N VAL A 611 -0.89 29.21 11.76
CA VAL A 611 -0.46 29.29 13.17
C VAL A 611 0.02 30.71 13.48
N PRO A 612 -0.44 31.32 14.59
CA PRO A 612 0.06 32.60 15.03
C PRO A 612 1.50 32.44 15.52
N GLY A 613 2.43 33.14 14.87
CA GLY A 613 3.84 33.11 15.24
C GLY A 613 4.74 33.73 14.17
N LYS A 614 6.04 33.78 14.47
CA LYS A 614 7.04 34.26 13.54
C LYS A 614 7.61 33.08 12.76
N ARG A 615 7.36 33.05 11.46
CA ARG A 615 8.00 32.10 10.56
C ARG A 615 9.50 32.42 10.44
N MET A 616 10.34 31.42 10.63
CA MET A 616 11.80 31.52 10.57
C MET A 616 12.36 30.35 9.75
N ARG A 617 13.50 30.57 9.10
CA ARG A 617 14.20 29.57 8.30
C ARG A 617 15.25 28.85 9.16
N ILE A 618 15.38 27.54 9.01
CA ILE A 618 16.54 26.81 9.55
C ILE A 618 17.80 27.29 8.83
N ARG A 619 18.79 27.74 9.61
CA ARG A 619 20.04 28.29 9.11
C ARG A 619 20.71 27.30 8.13
N PRO A 620 21.17 27.76 6.95
CA PRO A 620 21.89 26.93 5.99
C PRO A 620 23.10 26.21 6.63
N GLY A 621 23.31 24.93 6.29
CA GLY A 621 24.42 24.15 6.84
C GLY A 621 24.48 22.74 6.28
N ARG A 622 25.59 22.03 6.57
CA ARG A 622 25.83 20.64 6.13
C ARG A 622 25.08 19.57 6.95
N ILE A 623 24.49 19.95 8.08
CA ILE A 623 23.81 19.04 9.01
C ILE A 623 22.42 19.60 9.30
N ASP A 624 21.44 18.72 9.46
CA ASP A 624 20.11 19.03 9.97
C ASP A 624 20.21 19.56 11.42
N ARG A 625 19.23 20.34 11.86
CA ARG A 625 19.26 20.96 13.19
C ARG A 625 18.31 20.24 14.12
N GLU A 626 18.89 19.63 15.15
CA GLU A 626 18.16 18.97 16.21
C GLU A 626 17.22 19.95 16.92
N PHE A 627 16.04 19.45 17.27
CA PHE A 627 15.12 20.12 18.18
C PHE A 627 14.73 19.15 19.28
N ARG A 628 14.39 19.73 20.44
CA ARG A 628 14.23 18.99 21.69
C ARG A 628 12.90 19.30 22.34
N ASP A 629 12.43 18.43 23.22
CA ASP A 629 11.29 18.72 24.07
C ASP A 629 11.71 19.61 25.25
N ARG A 630 10.75 20.03 26.07
CA ARG A 630 11.05 20.84 27.26
C ARG A 630 12.01 20.14 28.24
N ALA A 631 12.04 18.81 28.26
CA ALA A 631 12.92 18.02 29.14
C ALA A 631 14.32 17.82 28.53
N GLY A 632 14.56 18.30 27.30
CA GLY A 632 15.85 18.21 26.61
C GLY A 632 16.02 16.94 25.77
N HIS A 633 15.00 16.08 25.68
CA HIS A 633 15.03 14.90 24.82
C HIS A 633 15.00 15.31 23.36
N GLU A 634 15.80 14.65 22.53
CA GLU A 634 15.82 14.91 21.09
C GLU A 634 14.55 14.38 20.43
N CYS A 635 13.85 15.26 19.72
CA CYS A 635 12.58 14.98 19.04
C CYS A 635 12.74 14.78 17.53
N GLY A 636 13.95 14.97 17.02
CA GLY A 636 14.30 14.85 15.61
C GLY A 636 15.16 16.01 15.15
N ALA A 637 15.33 16.10 13.83
CA ALA A 637 16.13 17.13 13.19
C ALA A 637 15.41 17.72 11.97
N ILE A 638 15.54 19.03 11.79
CA ILE A 638 14.92 19.75 10.68
C ILE A 638 16.00 20.11 9.66
N PRO A 639 15.83 19.76 8.38
CA PRO A 639 16.80 20.09 7.34
C PRO A 639 17.03 21.58 7.18
N SER A 640 18.24 21.91 6.74
CA SER A 640 18.59 23.29 6.43
C SER A 640 17.64 23.89 5.39
N LYS A 641 17.38 25.20 5.49
CA LYS A 641 16.45 25.97 4.64
C LYS A 641 14.95 25.70 4.84
N MET A 642 14.58 24.70 5.64
CA MET A 642 13.16 24.47 5.99
C MET A 642 12.62 25.58 6.87
N VAL A 643 11.29 25.69 6.95
CA VAL A 643 10.60 26.75 7.69
C VAL A 643 9.97 26.20 8.94
N VAL A 644 10.13 26.91 10.05
CA VAL A 644 9.44 26.64 11.32
C VAL A 644 8.67 27.88 11.76
N VAL A 645 7.64 27.69 12.58
CA VAL A 645 6.89 28.79 13.20
C VAL A 645 7.32 28.91 14.65
N VAL A 646 8.02 29.99 15.00
CA VAL A 646 8.32 30.33 16.40
C VAL A 646 7.07 30.90 17.05
N VAL A 647 6.58 30.24 18.10
CA VAL A 647 5.32 30.59 18.81
C VAL A 647 5.55 31.24 20.18
N ASP A 648 6.81 31.45 20.56
CA ASP A 648 7.14 32.16 21.80
C ASP A 648 6.73 33.63 21.74
N ARG A 649 5.97 34.07 22.75
CA ARG A 649 5.45 35.45 22.85
C ARG A 649 6.53 36.49 23.24
N HIS A 650 7.67 36.06 23.81
CA HIS A 650 8.76 36.93 24.26
C HIS A 650 10.15 36.30 24.02
N PRO A 651 10.63 36.23 22.75
CA PRO A 651 11.82 35.46 22.39
C PRO A 651 13.16 36.11 22.79
N LYS A 652 13.21 37.40 23.14
CA LYS A 652 14.48 38.16 23.19
C LYS A 652 15.51 37.72 24.23
N GLU A 653 15.20 36.74 25.09
CA GLU A 653 16.02 36.39 26.26
C GLU A 653 16.25 34.88 26.45
N LYS A 654 15.84 34.01 25.50
CA LYS A 654 15.97 32.54 25.65
C LYS A 654 16.95 31.93 24.65
N PRO A 655 17.81 30.99 25.08
CA PRO A 655 18.74 30.30 24.19
C PRO A 655 18.03 29.37 23.17
N SER A 656 16.82 28.92 23.49
CA SER A 656 15.98 28.10 22.62
C SER A 656 14.58 28.69 22.49
N TYR A 657 14.03 28.61 21.28
CA TYR A 657 12.68 29.07 20.95
C TYR A 657 11.72 27.90 20.85
N ARG A 658 10.54 28.06 21.43
CA ARG A 658 9.42 27.16 21.18
C ARG A 658 8.93 27.36 19.76
N ILE A 659 8.94 26.27 19.01
CA ILE A 659 8.33 26.20 17.68
C ILE A 659 6.99 25.47 17.76
N TYR A 660 6.08 25.84 16.87
CA TYR A 660 4.92 25.01 16.58
C TYR A 660 5.38 23.66 16.06
N ARG A 661 4.57 22.61 16.29
CA ARG A 661 4.84 21.23 15.86
C ARG A 661 5.47 21.20 14.45
N PRO A 662 6.72 20.74 14.30
CA PRO A 662 7.38 20.60 13.01
C PRO A 662 6.59 19.67 12.08
N ALA A 663 6.87 19.74 10.78
CA ALA A 663 6.30 18.75 9.87
C ALA A 663 6.70 17.34 10.31
N ASP A 664 5.74 16.42 10.29
CA ASP A 664 5.87 15.08 10.86
C ASP A 664 7.06 14.31 10.31
N LEU A 665 7.47 14.60 9.07
CA LEU A 665 8.66 14.02 8.45
C LEU A 665 9.99 14.37 9.15
N TYR A 666 10.00 15.36 10.04
CA TYR A 666 11.15 15.77 10.85
C TYR A 666 11.11 15.20 12.29
N LEU A 667 10.00 14.59 12.70
CA LEU A 667 9.84 13.99 14.02
C LEU A 667 10.41 12.57 14.03
N ASN A 668 11.13 12.22 15.11
CA ASN A 668 11.64 10.87 15.34
C ASN A 668 10.64 9.96 16.10
N GLY A 669 9.48 10.50 16.48
CA GLY A 669 8.39 9.76 17.13
C GLY A 669 8.53 9.57 18.65
N THR A 670 9.53 10.15 19.32
CA THR A 670 9.75 9.98 20.77
C THR A 670 9.11 11.08 21.62
N CYS A 671 8.85 12.25 21.03
CA CYS A 671 8.30 13.40 21.71
C CYS A 671 6.79 13.53 21.54
N THR A 672 6.16 14.24 22.48
CA THR A 672 4.71 14.53 22.43
C THR A 672 4.45 16.03 22.38
N ASP A 673 3.31 16.41 21.79
CA ASP A 673 2.90 17.81 21.67
C ASP A 673 2.74 18.51 23.04
N ALA A 674 2.46 17.75 24.10
CA ALA A 674 2.29 18.27 25.46
C ALA A 674 3.58 18.91 26.01
N ASN A 675 4.74 18.37 25.67
CA ASN A 675 6.03 18.90 26.09
C ASN A 675 6.52 20.04 25.19
N GLY A 676 5.91 20.23 24.03
CA GLY A 676 6.31 21.22 23.02
C GLY A 676 7.68 20.93 22.40
N TYR A 677 8.04 21.72 21.38
CA TYR A 677 9.25 21.55 20.60
C TYR A 677 10.09 22.82 20.67
N TYR A 678 11.38 22.67 20.90
CA TYR A 678 12.32 23.77 21.13
C TYR A 678 13.55 23.62 20.25
N ILE A 679 13.94 24.70 19.60
CA ILE A 679 15.14 24.76 18.76
C ILE A 679 16.01 25.92 19.19
N GLU A 680 17.33 25.75 19.17
CA GLU A 680 18.25 26.83 19.52
C GLU A 680 18.12 28.03 18.59
N GLN A 681 18.16 29.23 19.15
CA GLN A 681 18.07 30.47 18.39
C GLN A 681 19.17 30.57 17.32
N ASN A 682 20.37 30.05 17.61
CA ASN A 682 21.49 30.04 16.69
C ASN A 682 21.27 29.16 15.44
N ASN A 683 20.22 28.35 15.43
CA ASN A 683 19.83 27.53 14.29
C ASN A 683 18.78 28.19 13.40
N LEU A 684 18.34 29.42 13.73
CA LEU A 684 17.25 30.10 13.06
C LEU A 684 17.68 31.45 12.46
N ASP A 685 17.25 31.69 11.23
CA ASP A 685 17.35 32.97 10.54
C ASP A 685 15.94 33.52 10.23
N PRO A 686 15.72 34.85 10.26
CA PRO A 686 14.49 35.45 9.75
C PRO A 686 14.24 35.07 8.27
N LEU A 687 12.97 34.88 7.89
CA LEU A 687 12.60 34.44 6.54
C LEU A 687 12.89 35.45 5.43
#